data_AF-A0A7T8GL53-F1
#
_entry.id   AF-A0A7T8GL53-F1
#
_cell.length_a   1.000
_cell.length_b   1.000
_cell.length_c   1.000
_cell.angle_alpha   90.00
_cell.angle_beta   90.00
_cell.angle_gamma   90.00
#
_symmetry.space_group_name_H-M   'P 1'
#
loop_
_entity.id
_entity.type
_entity.pdbx_description
1 polymer ?
#
loop_
_entity_poly.entity_id
_entity_poly.type
_entity_poly.pdbx_seq_one_letter_code
_entity_poly.pdbx_strand_id
1 'polypeptide(L)'
;MSDSLECSKVVMEDSMFDSGFSSGSLHPGMCSSTESSGRPAVQMPCSSSAGLSRELGALSLSDKLDPEAWREYYEPDEDGDVQLHLAIASGFVEVVYALIRMVPDPEFLNIQNNHHYAPLHIAVLQNQPALVRRLVISGARLDVRDREGNTPLHLAARRGLLECGEALLKSISVSELTLRSLPAVPVDIIDLRNAAGETVVHLATMGGHEDFLRFLSWNNADINALEGRSVENENQGEQRGRKRQRNPDSWKEISKKGSEYQAKAMPMAKTLMSQRERLRKKTRQNIFDQFWSMVDVSRQKDFIINHTVTTIKKRQTTQTESKRKNSIEYRLTTQGDQIRTCKDFFLKTLDITEKFARSALDGQSSINLGISPPSTHGKHAPANKISEKRKNLIRNHINSFPTIESHYCRKDTTRQYLGENLNTSKMYDLYVSKCNNEWEVSAEKISLYRHIFNTEFNLGFHQPTKDACKYCEWFKGLNDHEKEVNLEEYNAHQNRKTQARDQKEEDKRQAQQESTFMAVTFDLEQVLTTPWSNVSSLFYSRKLSTYNLTVYELGSKAANCYMWHEGEGGRGSCEISTCVFRYLSSLSSNIDHVVLYSDTCGGQNRNAGFSAMCLHAVKDLPISIIDHKFMESGHSQMECDSVHAAIETARKNVPVYSPQGYYTLVRMARKTKPYEVIELGHADFLDFKSLSQQTMRNKTKDSEGGSVRWQKIKWMRYTKENPRCIQFKYEMSEEFHVLEVGKQKTRGSHAIEPKKLNNSPPGISALKKNLLTLCTNGSIPSSYLDFYQSLKASE
;
A
#
# COMPACT_ATOMS: atom_id res chain seq x y z
N MET A 1 41.96 24.92 -54.79
CA MET A 1 41.78 26.36 -55.05
C MET A 1 40.33 26.66 -54.71
N SER A 2 40.05 26.93 -53.43
CA SER A 2 39.99 28.28 -52.79
C SER A 2 38.62 28.93 -53.12
N ASP A 3 37.75 29.36 -52.21
CA ASP A 3 37.82 29.81 -50.81
C ASP A 3 36.43 29.58 -50.14
N SER A 4 36.30 29.17 -48.88
CA SER A 4 36.48 29.88 -47.59
C SER A 4 35.40 30.93 -47.30
N LEU A 5 34.61 30.72 -46.23
CA LEU A 5 34.14 31.74 -45.27
C LEU A 5 33.56 31.09 -44.01
N GLU A 6 34.21 31.40 -42.89
CA GLU A 6 33.93 31.05 -41.48
C GLU A 6 32.87 31.96 -40.84
N CYS A 7 32.32 31.53 -39.70
CA CYS A 7 32.09 32.35 -38.48
C CYS A 7 31.52 31.46 -37.34
N SER A 8 31.80 31.56 -36.03
CA SER A 8 32.99 31.78 -35.20
C SER A 8 32.59 31.39 -33.77
N LYS A 9 33.52 30.76 -33.04
CA LYS A 9 33.45 30.50 -31.58
C LYS A 9 33.65 31.80 -30.80
N VAL A 10 33.08 31.89 -29.59
CA VAL A 10 33.53 32.82 -28.55
C VAL A 10 33.80 32.06 -27.25
N VAL A 11 35.00 32.30 -26.75
CA VAL A 11 35.65 31.85 -25.51
C VAL A 11 35.31 32.85 -24.39
N MET A 12 35.27 32.42 -23.12
CA MET A 12 35.54 33.33 -22.00
C MET A 12 36.56 32.70 -21.05
N GLU A 13 37.54 33.53 -20.70
CA GLU A 13 38.77 33.28 -19.95
C GLU A 13 38.61 33.46 -18.43
N ASP A 14 39.60 32.92 -17.71
CA ASP A 14 39.95 33.19 -16.31
C ASP A 14 40.56 34.58 -16.09
N SER A 15 40.34 35.17 -14.90
CA SER A 15 41.32 35.91 -14.05
C SER A 15 40.59 36.57 -12.86
N MET A 16 40.84 36.20 -11.60
CA MET A 16 41.88 36.68 -10.66
C MET A 16 41.84 38.18 -10.31
N PHE A 17 41.55 38.49 -9.02
CA PHE A 17 42.21 39.43 -8.08
C PHE A 17 41.26 39.77 -6.90
N ASP A 18 41.67 40.21 -5.72
CA ASP A 18 42.47 39.64 -4.62
C ASP A 18 42.12 40.46 -3.35
N SER A 19 42.45 39.94 -2.16
CA SER A 19 42.60 40.61 -0.84
C SER A 19 41.34 40.87 0.03
N GLY A 20 41.31 40.58 1.34
CA GLY A 20 42.34 40.00 2.21
C GLY A 20 41.93 39.90 3.70
N PHE A 21 42.74 39.12 4.45
CA PHE A 21 43.03 39.12 5.91
C PHE A 21 41.85 38.93 6.92
N SER A 22 41.96 38.18 8.03
CA SER A 22 43.10 37.87 8.90
C SER A 22 42.91 36.62 9.79
N SER A 23 43.97 35.80 9.89
CA SER A 23 44.60 35.18 11.09
C SER A 23 43.80 34.60 12.29
N GLY A 24 44.22 33.39 12.69
CA GLY A 24 44.50 32.98 14.08
C GLY A 24 43.49 32.01 14.70
N SER A 25 43.73 30.70 14.88
CA SER A 25 44.76 29.96 15.64
C SER A 25 44.20 29.33 16.93
N LEU A 26 44.61 28.07 17.17
CA LEU A 26 44.75 27.35 18.45
C LEU A 26 43.57 26.49 19.00
N HIS A 27 43.58 25.20 18.64
CA HIS A 27 43.90 24.01 19.47
C HIS A 27 43.22 23.73 20.84
N PRO A 28 43.31 22.48 21.37
CA PRO A 28 42.20 21.69 21.90
C PRO A 28 42.35 21.35 23.40
N GLY A 29 41.41 20.62 24.00
CA GLY A 29 41.54 20.06 25.35
C GLY A 29 40.62 18.85 25.52
N MET A 30 41.15 17.62 25.45
CA MET A 30 41.79 16.84 26.53
C MET A 30 40.79 16.18 27.48
N CYS A 31 40.80 14.84 27.49
CA CYS A 31 40.90 14.10 28.74
C CYS A 31 41.84 12.91 28.51
N SER A 32 42.91 12.90 29.27
CA SER A 32 44.05 11.99 29.22
C SER A 32 43.90 10.80 30.17
N SER A 33 44.59 9.73 29.79
CA SER A 33 44.88 8.45 30.45
C SER A 33 45.76 8.54 31.71
N THR A 34 45.73 7.48 32.53
CA THR A 34 46.89 6.73 33.12
C THR A 34 46.39 5.47 33.85
N GLU A 35 46.71 4.25 33.35
CA GLU A 35 47.68 3.26 33.91
C GLU A 35 47.10 2.31 34.99
N SER A 36 47.44 1.02 35.14
CA SER A 36 48.16 -0.01 34.37
C SER A 36 48.02 -1.38 35.11
N SER A 37 48.34 -2.49 34.41
CA SER A 37 48.71 -3.86 34.86
C SER A 37 47.74 -4.97 34.39
N GLY A 38 48.13 -6.02 33.65
CA GLY A 38 49.41 -6.36 33.01
C GLY A 38 49.34 -7.67 32.18
N ARG A 39 49.99 -7.64 31.00
CA ARG A 39 50.59 -8.70 30.15
C ARG A 39 49.71 -9.74 29.40
N PRO A 40 50.20 -10.31 28.25
CA PRO A 40 51.29 -9.91 27.36
C PRO A 40 50.85 -9.63 25.90
N ALA A 41 51.69 -8.88 25.20
CA ALA A 41 51.57 -8.54 23.78
C ALA A 41 51.74 -9.78 22.87
N VAL A 42 50.81 -9.95 21.93
CA VAL A 42 51.07 -10.65 20.66
C VAL A 42 51.34 -9.57 19.62
N GLN A 43 52.52 -9.61 19.02
CA GLN A 43 52.93 -8.78 17.90
C GLN A 43 51.98 -8.97 16.71
N MET A 44 51.40 -7.88 16.22
CA MET A 44 50.91 -7.79 14.85
C MET A 44 52.10 -7.89 13.89
N PRO A 45 52.14 -8.86 12.96
CA PRO A 45 53.12 -8.82 11.88
C PRO A 45 52.75 -7.68 10.94
N CYS A 46 53.65 -6.71 10.82
CA CYS A 46 53.67 -5.77 9.72
C CYS A 46 54.08 -6.54 8.45
N SER A 47 53.10 -7.13 7.76
CA SER A 47 53.27 -7.66 6.40
C SER A 47 52.38 -6.87 5.46
N SER A 48 53.00 -5.91 4.77
CA SER A 48 52.60 -5.27 3.51
C SER A 48 51.11 -5.34 3.13
N SER A 49 50.48 -4.18 3.00
CA SER A 49 49.20 -3.95 2.32
C SER A 49 49.12 -4.50 0.88
N ALA A 50 50.22 -5.00 0.33
CA ALA A 50 50.29 -5.70 -0.95
C ALA A 50 49.98 -7.21 -0.88
N GLY A 51 49.95 -7.83 0.31
CA GLY A 51 49.74 -9.29 0.48
C GLY A 51 48.27 -9.71 0.39
N LEU A 52 47.38 -9.00 1.08
CA LEU A 52 45.93 -9.25 1.09
C LEU A 52 45.28 -9.09 -0.30
N SER A 53 45.82 -8.21 -1.15
CA SER A 53 45.36 -8.05 -2.53
C SER A 53 45.83 -9.19 -3.46
N ARG A 54 46.84 -9.98 -3.05
CA ARG A 54 47.49 -10.97 -3.91
C ARG A 54 46.95 -12.39 -3.71
N GLU A 55 46.45 -12.72 -2.52
CA GLU A 55 45.77 -14.00 -2.25
C GLU A 55 44.31 -14.03 -2.71
N LEU A 56 43.61 -12.88 -2.72
CA LEU A 56 42.22 -12.81 -3.21
C LEU A 56 42.10 -12.68 -4.74
N GLY A 57 43.22 -12.43 -5.44
CA GLY A 57 43.26 -12.27 -6.90
C GLY A 57 43.47 -13.57 -7.70
N ALA A 58 43.62 -14.72 -7.04
CA ALA A 58 44.02 -15.98 -7.67
C ALA A 58 43.10 -17.18 -7.38
N LEU A 59 41.83 -16.97 -7.03
CA LEU A 59 40.89 -18.09 -6.84
C LEU A 59 40.20 -18.45 -8.16
N SER A 60 40.84 -19.37 -8.88
CA SER A 60 40.28 -20.17 -9.96
C SER A 60 39.12 -21.03 -9.43
N LEU A 61 38.06 -21.15 -10.24
CA LEU A 61 36.91 -22.06 -10.07
C LEU A 61 37.36 -23.54 -10.04
N SER A 62 37.87 -24.06 -8.92
CA SER A 62 37.95 -25.52 -8.70
C SER A 62 38.37 -26.03 -7.32
N ASP A 63 38.65 -25.20 -6.31
CA ASP A 63 39.16 -25.73 -5.03
C ASP A 63 38.13 -25.67 -3.90
N LYS A 64 37.91 -26.83 -3.27
CA LYS A 64 36.99 -27.05 -2.16
C LYS A 64 37.43 -26.21 -0.95
N LEU A 65 36.72 -25.10 -0.72
CA LEU A 65 36.80 -24.31 0.50
C LEU A 65 36.37 -25.17 1.71
N ASP A 66 37.15 -25.10 2.78
CA ASP A 66 36.88 -25.79 4.04
C ASP A 66 35.50 -25.35 4.60
N PRO A 67 34.58 -26.27 4.96
CA PRO A 67 33.18 -25.93 5.28
C PRO A 67 32.97 -24.98 6.47
N GLU A 68 34.00 -24.75 7.28
CA GLU A 68 33.94 -23.96 8.52
C GLU A 68 34.83 -22.70 8.51
N ALA A 69 35.55 -22.42 7.41
CA ALA A 69 36.49 -21.29 7.33
C ALA A 69 35.84 -19.91 7.52
N TRP A 70 34.53 -19.78 7.33
CA TRP A 70 33.81 -18.52 7.51
C TRP A 70 33.66 -18.11 8.99
N ARG A 71 33.78 -19.04 9.96
CA ARG A 71 33.56 -18.73 11.39
C ARG A 71 34.51 -17.67 11.95
N GLU A 72 35.79 -17.77 11.64
CA GLU A 72 36.83 -16.83 12.08
C GLU A 72 36.58 -15.38 11.60
N TYR A 73 35.90 -15.20 10.46
CA TYR A 73 35.64 -13.88 9.87
C TYR A 73 34.43 -13.15 10.48
N TYR A 74 33.56 -13.87 11.19
CA TYR A 74 32.31 -13.34 11.76
C TYR A 74 32.25 -13.47 13.29
N GLU A 75 33.38 -13.80 13.94
CA GLU A 75 33.51 -13.68 15.38
C GLU A 75 33.61 -12.19 15.79
N PRO A 76 32.83 -11.76 16.79
CA PRO A 76 32.92 -10.40 17.30
C PRO A 76 34.21 -10.18 18.08
N ASP A 77 34.84 -9.02 17.90
CA ASP A 77 35.97 -8.58 18.72
C ASP A 77 35.52 -8.05 20.11
N GLU A 78 36.45 -7.47 20.89
CA GLU A 78 36.15 -6.93 22.22
C GLU A 78 35.07 -5.82 22.21
N ASP A 79 34.92 -5.11 21.10
CA ASP A 79 33.92 -4.06 20.89
C ASP A 79 32.62 -4.60 20.25
N GLY A 80 32.54 -5.90 20.00
CA GLY A 80 31.42 -6.55 19.33
C GLY A 80 31.44 -6.37 17.81
N ASP A 81 32.51 -5.81 17.25
CA ASP A 81 32.66 -5.60 15.82
C ASP A 81 33.11 -6.89 15.12
N VAL A 82 32.46 -7.23 14.01
CA VAL A 82 32.92 -8.30 13.11
C VAL A 82 33.80 -7.70 12.02
N GLN A 83 34.59 -8.52 11.31
CA GLN A 83 35.47 -8.02 10.26
C GLN A 83 34.75 -7.18 9.19
N LEU A 84 33.46 -7.47 8.95
CA LEU A 84 32.61 -6.68 8.05
C LEU A 84 32.37 -5.24 8.57
N HIS A 85 32.22 -5.03 9.88
CA HIS A 85 32.13 -3.68 10.48
C HIS A 85 33.42 -2.88 10.24
N LEU A 86 34.57 -3.49 10.53
CA LEU A 86 35.88 -2.86 10.39
C LEU A 86 36.22 -2.55 8.92
N ALA A 87 35.90 -3.45 7.99
CA ALA A 87 36.13 -3.26 6.56
C ALA A 87 35.28 -2.12 5.98
N ILE A 88 34.03 -1.97 6.42
CA ILE A 88 33.14 -0.86 6.03
C ILE A 88 33.63 0.46 6.66
N ALA A 89 33.96 0.45 7.96
CA ALA A 89 34.48 1.61 8.66
C ALA A 89 35.79 2.14 8.03
N SER A 90 36.63 1.24 7.54
CA SER A 90 37.89 1.56 6.85
C SER A 90 37.72 1.90 5.36
N GLY A 91 36.54 1.64 4.77
CA GLY A 91 36.27 1.89 3.34
C GLY A 91 36.91 0.89 2.37
N PHE A 92 37.29 -0.30 2.83
CA PHE A 92 37.92 -1.33 1.99
C PHE A 92 36.88 -2.12 1.17
N VAL A 93 36.42 -1.52 0.07
CA VAL A 93 35.32 -2.02 -0.77
C VAL A 93 35.54 -3.47 -1.25
N GLU A 94 36.74 -3.81 -1.72
CA GLU A 94 37.02 -5.16 -2.23
C GLU A 94 36.98 -6.24 -1.14
N VAL A 95 37.43 -5.89 0.08
CA VAL A 95 37.37 -6.78 1.25
C VAL A 95 35.91 -6.98 1.66
N VAL A 96 35.10 -5.92 1.66
CA VAL A 96 33.65 -6.00 1.91
C VAL A 96 32.97 -6.92 0.89
N TYR A 97 33.32 -6.84 -0.39
CA TYR A 97 32.75 -7.72 -1.42
C TYR A 97 33.16 -9.18 -1.26
N ALA A 98 34.41 -9.45 -0.86
CA ALA A 98 34.87 -10.80 -0.56
C ALA A 98 34.14 -11.37 0.66
N LEU A 99 34.05 -10.61 1.75
CA LEU A 99 33.34 -11.03 2.97
C LEU A 99 31.87 -11.35 2.69
N ILE A 100 31.16 -10.48 1.97
CA ILE A 100 29.76 -10.69 1.56
C ILE A 100 29.58 -11.97 0.72
N ARG A 101 30.54 -12.33 -0.14
CA ARG A 101 30.49 -13.57 -0.95
C ARG A 101 30.71 -14.83 -0.13
N MET A 102 31.43 -14.73 0.99
CA MET A 102 31.72 -15.85 1.89
C MET A 102 30.65 -16.04 2.99
N VAL A 103 29.61 -15.19 3.02
CA VAL A 103 28.50 -15.29 3.99
C VAL A 103 27.71 -16.59 3.77
N PRO A 104 27.59 -17.46 4.79
CA PRO A 104 26.78 -18.69 4.70
C PRO A 104 25.27 -18.42 4.78
N ASP A 105 24.84 -17.39 5.54
CA ASP A 105 23.44 -17.00 5.74
C ASP A 105 23.31 -15.46 5.83
N PRO A 106 22.35 -14.81 5.14
CA PRO A 106 22.11 -13.36 5.24
C PRO A 106 21.95 -12.80 6.67
N GLU A 107 21.59 -13.60 7.67
CA GLU A 107 21.50 -13.11 9.06
C GLU A 107 22.85 -12.59 9.59
N PHE A 108 23.98 -13.08 9.08
CA PHE A 108 25.32 -12.59 9.45
C PHE A 108 25.60 -11.15 8.95
N LEU A 109 24.81 -10.64 8.01
CA LEU A 109 24.88 -9.23 7.58
C LEU A 109 24.18 -8.27 8.56
N ASN A 110 23.49 -8.81 9.58
CA ASN A 110 22.68 -8.04 10.53
C ASN A 110 23.27 -8.02 11.96
N ILE A 111 24.47 -8.59 12.16
CA ILE A 111 25.14 -8.63 13.47
C ILE A 111 25.33 -7.22 13.98
N GLN A 112 24.97 -6.96 15.24
CA GLN A 112 25.11 -5.66 15.86
C GLN A 112 26.29 -5.66 16.82
N ASN A 113 27.11 -4.61 16.79
CA ASN A 113 28.18 -4.41 17.76
C ASN A 113 27.67 -3.95 19.13
N ASN A 114 28.58 -3.68 20.08
CA ASN A 114 28.20 -3.24 21.44
C ASN A 114 27.46 -1.89 21.47
N HIS A 115 27.48 -1.14 20.36
CA HIS A 115 26.71 0.10 20.17
C HIS A 115 25.36 -0.11 19.44
N HIS A 116 24.98 -1.36 19.17
CA HIS A 116 23.83 -1.75 18.37
C HIS A 116 23.90 -1.31 16.90
N TYR A 117 25.09 -0.97 16.38
CA TYR A 117 25.26 -0.71 14.96
C TYR A 117 25.48 -2.00 14.19
N ALA A 118 24.69 -2.16 13.14
CA ALA A 118 24.85 -3.21 12.14
C ALA A 118 25.75 -2.71 10.98
N PRO A 119 26.29 -3.60 10.12
CA PRO A 119 27.13 -3.21 8.98
C PRO A 119 26.47 -2.13 8.10
N LEU A 120 25.15 -2.24 7.93
CA LEU A 120 24.36 -1.27 7.17
C LEU A 120 24.27 0.12 7.85
N HIS A 121 24.24 0.18 9.19
CA HIS A 121 24.30 1.45 9.93
C HIS A 121 25.65 2.14 9.72
N ILE A 122 26.75 1.39 9.82
CA ILE A 122 28.11 1.92 9.63
C ILE A 122 28.28 2.44 8.19
N ALA A 123 27.80 1.69 7.18
CA ALA A 123 27.88 2.12 5.78
C ALA A 123 27.14 3.45 5.51
N VAL A 124 25.99 3.68 6.16
CA VAL A 124 25.26 4.96 6.09
C VAL A 124 25.98 6.05 6.88
N LEU A 125 26.49 5.75 8.07
CA LEU A 125 27.22 6.72 8.90
C LEU A 125 28.51 7.22 8.22
N GLN A 126 29.17 6.36 7.44
CA GLN A 126 30.35 6.70 6.64
C GLN A 126 30.02 7.30 5.27
N ASN A 127 28.73 7.49 4.94
CA ASN A 127 28.25 7.99 3.65
C ASN A 127 28.80 7.22 2.44
N GLN A 128 28.70 5.89 2.46
CA GLN A 128 29.20 5.02 1.39
C GLN A 128 28.03 4.37 0.62
N PRO A 129 27.36 5.09 -0.31
CA PRO A 129 26.14 4.61 -0.97
C PRO A 129 26.35 3.34 -1.82
N ALA A 130 27.55 3.14 -2.36
CA ALA A 130 27.90 1.92 -3.10
C ALA A 130 27.88 0.67 -2.21
N LEU A 131 28.42 0.76 -0.98
CA LEU A 131 28.39 -0.34 -0.02
C LEU A 131 27.00 -0.55 0.56
N VAL A 132 26.25 0.54 0.82
CA VAL A 132 24.83 0.46 1.21
C VAL A 132 24.04 -0.32 0.16
N ARG A 133 24.19 0.02 -1.12
CA ARG A 133 23.51 -0.68 -2.21
C ARG A 133 23.90 -2.16 -2.26
N ARG A 134 25.19 -2.46 -2.07
CA ARG A 134 25.68 -3.84 -2.08
C ARG A 134 25.08 -4.68 -0.94
N LEU A 135 25.09 -4.17 0.28
CA LEU A 135 24.53 -4.86 1.45
C LEU A 135 23.03 -5.13 1.29
N VAL A 136 22.28 -4.16 0.74
CA VAL A 136 20.84 -4.31 0.45
C VAL A 136 20.58 -5.35 -0.63
N ILE A 137 21.39 -5.38 -1.70
CA ILE A 137 21.28 -6.41 -2.74
C ILE A 137 21.54 -7.80 -2.16
N SER A 138 22.53 -7.91 -1.27
CA SER A 138 22.95 -9.14 -0.59
C SER A 138 22.03 -9.62 0.53
N GLY A 139 20.95 -8.90 0.83
CA GLY A 139 19.90 -9.35 1.76
C GLY A 139 20.00 -8.81 3.19
N ALA A 140 20.80 -7.77 3.44
CA ALA A 140 20.82 -7.11 4.74
C ALA A 140 19.43 -6.51 5.09
N ARG A 141 19.03 -6.65 6.35
CA ARG A 141 17.75 -6.16 6.88
C ARG A 141 17.74 -4.64 6.97
N LEU A 142 16.66 -4.02 6.48
CA LEU A 142 16.48 -2.57 6.49
C LEU A 142 15.82 -2.06 7.79
N ASP A 143 15.25 -2.96 8.59
CA ASP A 143 14.48 -2.67 9.81
C ASP A 143 15.29 -2.79 11.10
N VAL A 144 16.60 -3.08 11.00
CA VAL A 144 17.50 -3.16 12.16
C VAL A 144 17.55 -1.80 12.86
N ARG A 145 17.54 -1.80 14.18
CA ARG A 145 17.48 -0.59 15.01
C ARG A 145 18.73 -0.42 15.85
N ASP A 146 19.28 0.78 15.88
CA ASP A 146 20.34 1.16 16.81
C ASP A 146 19.81 1.35 18.25
N ARG A 147 20.68 1.75 19.18
CA ARG A 147 20.35 1.96 20.58
C ARG A 147 19.26 3.01 20.81
N GLU A 148 19.16 4.00 19.93
CA GLU A 148 18.13 5.04 19.95
C GLU A 148 16.86 4.64 19.16
N GLY A 149 16.81 3.41 18.65
CA GLY A 149 15.69 2.89 17.86
C GLY A 149 15.68 3.37 16.41
N ASN A 150 16.73 4.05 15.95
CA ASN A 150 16.83 4.53 14.58
C ASN A 150 17.17 3.38 13.63
N THR A 151 16.51 3.35 12.47
CA THR A 151 16.92 2.49 11.36
C THR A 151 18.01 3.18 10.52
N PRO A 152 18.68 2.47 9.59
CA PRO A 152 19.65 3.10 8.69
C PRO A 152 19.06 4.29 7.90
N LEU A 153 17.77 4.22 7.54
CA LEU A 153 17.07 5.34 6.88
C LEU A 153 16.85 6.54 7.80
N HIS A 154 16.62 6.34 9.10
CA HIS A 154 16.56 7.43 10.08
C HIS A 154 17.90 8.16 10.19
N LEU A 155 19.01 7.42 10.17
CA LEU A 155 20.36 8.01 10.19
C LEU A 155 20.65 8.80 8.89
N ALA A 156 20.26 8.26 7.73
CA ALA A 156 20.39 8.96 6.45
C ALA A 156 19.56 10.26 6.45
N ALA A 157 18.32 10.21 6.94
CA ALA A 157 17.43 11.37 7.04
C ALA A 157 17.95 12.45 8.00
N ARG A 158 18.48 12.04 9.17
CA ARG A 158 19.04 12.96 10.18
C ARG A 158 20.26 13.72 9.65
N ARG A 159 21.09 13.06 8.83
CA ARG A 159 22.31 13.64 8.24
C ARG A 159 22.12 14.24 6.84
N GLY A 160 20.95 14.08 6.23
CA GLY A 160 20.67 14.58 4.88
C GLY A 160 21.36 13.80 3.76
N LEU A 161 21.71 12.53 3.99
CA LEU A 161 22.49 11.70 3.04
C LEU A 161 21.56 11.14 1.95
N LEU A 162 21.23 11.97 0.97
CA LEU A 162 20.27 11.64 -0.10
C LEU A 162 20.67 10.38 -0.87
N GLU A 163 21.94 10.26 -1.29
CA GLU A 163 22.44 9.13 -2.07
C GLU A 163 22.34 7.80 -1.30
N CYS A 164 22.56 7.82 0.02
CA CYS A 164 22.35 6.67 0.88
C CYS A 164 20.87 6.34 1.05
N GLY A 165 20.00 7.36 1.18
CA GLY A 165 18.55 7.19 1.21
C GLY A 165 18.00 6.59 -0.09
N GLU A 166 18.50 7.04 -1.24
CA GLU A 166 18.21 6.48 -2.55
C GLU A 166 18.69 5.03 -2.64
N ALA A 167 19.92 4.72 -2.23
CA ALA A 167 20.45 3.35 -2.26
C ALA A 167 19.60 2.36 -1.43
N LEU A 168 19.04 2.82 -0.30
CA LEU A 168 18.16 2.05 0.58
C LEU A 168 16.75 1.82 0.02
N LEU A 169 16.14 2.84 -0.60
CA LEU A 169 14.74 2.79 -1.08
C LEU A 169 14.59 2.44 -2.57
N LYS A 170 15.66 2.52 -3.36
CA LYS A 170 15.64 2.21 -4.79
C LYS A 170 15.28 0.75 -5.03
N SER A 171 14.30 0.52 -5.90
CA SER A 171 13.91 -0.82 -6.31
C SER A 171 15.10 -1.59 -6.90
N ILE A 172 15.14 -2.89 -6.66
CA ILE A 172 16.24 -3.75 -7.11
C ILE A 172 15.96 -4.13 -8.56
N SER A 173 16.88 -3.77 -9.45
CA SER A 173 16.75 -4.05 -10.89
C SER A 173 17.04 -5.52 -11.20
N VAL A 174 16.49 -6.03 -12.32
CA VAL A 174 16.66 -7.44 -12.73
C VAL A 174 18.14 -7.81 -12.93
N SER A 175 18.99 -6.86 -13.37
CA SER A 175 20.44 -7.03 -13.51
C SER A 175 21.20 -7.11 -12.19
N GLU A 176 20.66 -6.57 -11.10
CA GLU A 176 21.26 -6.64 -9.76
C GLU A 176 20.81 -7.90 -8.99
N LEU A 177 19.75 -8.58 -9.44
CA LEU A 177 19.22 -9.81 -8.83
C LEU A 177 20.12 -11.04 -9.08
N THR A 178 20.97 -11.03 -10.10
CA THR A 178 21.83 -12.18 -10.47
C THR A 178 22.88 -12.52 -9.41
N LEU A 179 23.07 -11.65 -8.41
CA LEU A 179 23.98 -11.81 -7.27
C LEU A 179 23.28 -12.25 -5.97
N ARG A 180 22.01 -12.65 -6.04
CA ARG A 180 21.20 -13.02 -4.88
C ARG A 180 21.14 -14.51 -4.65
N SER A 181 21.19 -14.89 -3.37
CA SER A 181 20.76 -16.22 -2.90
C SER A 181 19.38 -16.23 -2.23
N LEU A 182 18.75 -15.09 -1.87
CA LEU A 182 17.44 -15.07 -1.20
C LEU A 182 16.58 -13.81 -1.51
N PRO A 183 15.23 -13.88 -1.38
CA PRO A 183 14.32 -12.79 -1.75
C PRO A 183 14.25 -11.69 -0.68
N ALA A 184 14.44 -10.41 -1.07
CA ALA A 184 14.18 -9.30 -0.17
C ALA A 184 12.69 -9.03 0.01
N VAL A 185 12.27 -8.96 1.27
CA VAL A 185 10.97 -8.48 1.72
C VAL A 185 10.91 -6.96 1.50
N PRO A 186 9.86 -6.41 0.86
CA PRO A 186 9.63 -4.96 0.88
C PRO A 186 9.18 -4.58 2.29
N VAL A 187 10.06 -3.96 3.07
CA VAL A 187 9.72 -3.44 4.39
C VAL A 187 9.26 -1.99 4.25
N ASP A 188 8.10 -1.66 4.80
CA ASP A 188 7.56 -0.30 4.89
C ASP A 188 8.34 0.51 5.95
N ILE A 189 9.64 0.74 5.69
CA ILE A 189 10.56 1.36 6.67
C ILE A 189 10.34 2.87 6.84
N ILE A 190 9.65 3.49 5.89
CA ILE A 190 9.50 4.95 5.79
C ILE A 190 8.69 5.49 6.98
N ASP A 191 7.66 4.76 7.41
CA ASP A 191 6.76 5.19 8.48
C ASP A 191 7.14 4.61 9.86
N LEU A 192 8.30 3.93 9.97
CA LEU A 192 8.80 3.46 11.25
C LEU A 192 9.15 4.64 12.17
N ARG A 193 9.02 4.39 13.48
CA ARG A 193 9.35 5.35 14.53
C ARG A 193 10.55 4.88 15.33
N ASN A 194 11.44 5.82 15.64
CA ASN A 194 12.54 5.59 16.58
C ASN A 194 12.04 5.56 18.04
N ALA A 195 12.93 5.35 19.01
CA ALA A 195 12.55 5.29 20.43
C ALA A 195 11.98 6.62 20.97
N ALA A 196 12.30 7.76 20.33
CA ALA A 196 11.71 9.06 20.64
C ALA A 196 10.30 9.26 20.04
N GLY A 197 9.84 8.33 19.18
CA GLY A 197 8.56 8.42 18.48
C GLY A 197 8.61 9.24 17.18
N GLU A 198 9.81 9.58 16.71
CA GLU A 198 10.06 10.37 15.50
C GLU A 198 10.13 9.45 14.27
N THR A 199 9.56 9.88 13.15
CA THR A 199 9.72 9.21 11.85
C THR A 199 10.87 9.84 11.05
N VAL A 200 11.28 9.21 9.95
CA VAL A 200 12.30 9.76 9.04
C VAL A 200 11.97 11.18 8.54
N VAL A 201 10.69 11.52 8.38
CA VAL A 201 10.22 12.86 8.00
C VAL A 201 10.52 13.88 9.11
N HIS A 202 10.32 13.51 10.38
CA HIS A 202 10.63 14.38 11.51
C HIS A 202 12.13 14.69 11.55
N LEU A 203 12.98 13.66 11.41
CA LEU A 203 14.43 13.81 11.41
C LEU A 203 14.96 14.63 10.22
N ALA A 204 14.44 14.40 9.01
CA ALA A 204 14.78 15.20 7.84
C ALA A 204 14.35 16.67 7.99
N THR A 205 13.19 16.92 8.61
CA THR A 205 12.69 18.27 8.89
C THR A 205 13.50 18.98 9.97
N MET A 206 13.84 18.29 11.07
CA MET A 206 14.69 18.83 12.14
C MET A 206 16.10 19.16 11.64
N GLY A 207 16.61 18.38 10.70
CA GLY A 207 17.89 18.64 10.03
C GLY A 207 17.85 19.72 8.95
N GLY A 208 16.66 20.19 8.54
CA GLY A 208 16.50 21.19 7.47
C GLY A 208 16.80 20.65 6.06
N HIS A 209 16.70 19.33 5.84
CA HIS A 209 17.10 18.67 4.60
C HIS A 209 15.96 18.66 3.58
N GLU A 210 15.77 19.78 2.86
CA GLU A 210 14.67 19.95 1.90
C GLU A 210 14.67 18.92 0.76
N ASP A 211 15.84 18.60 0.20
CA ASP A 211 15.96 17.62 -0.89
C ASP A 211 15.61 16.21 -0.42
N PHE A 212 15.98 15.86 0.80
CA PHE A 212 15.61 14.59 1.42
C PHE A 212 14.10 14.52 1.69
N LEU A 213 13.47 15.63 2.10
CA LEU A 213 12.01 15.71 2.27
C LEU A 213 11.25 15.57 0.94
N ARG A 214 11.75 16.16 -0.15
CA ARG A 214 11.19 15.96 -1.50
C ARG A 214 11.30 14.49 -1.91
N PHE A 215 12.45 13.89 -1.67
CA PHE A 215 12.69 12.47 -1.93
C PHE A 215 11.73 11.57 -1.12
N LEU A 216 11.53 11.84 0.17
CA LEU A 216 10.55 11.13 1.00
C LEU A 216 9.11 11.33 0.50
N SER A 217 8.76 12.54 0.06
CA SER A 217 7.45 12.82 -0.53
C SER A 217 7.20 12.04 -1.81
N TRP A 218 8.22 11.84 -2.66
CA TRP A 218 8.12 11.01 -3.87
C TRP A 218 8.02 9.51 -3.54
N ASN A 219 8.59 9.08 -2.42
CA ASN A 219 8.47 7.71 -1.91
C ASN A 219 7.26 7.52 -0.97
N ASN A 220 6.24 8.39 -1.07
CA ASN A 220 4.94 8.23 -0.44
C ASN A 220 4.93 8.30 1.11
N ALA A 221 5.93 8.93 1.73
CA ALA A 221 6.00 9.12 3.19
C ALA A 221 4.84 9.96 3.74
N ASP A 222 4.32 9.63 4.94
CA ASP A 222 3.30 10.46 5.60
C ASP A 222 3.91 11.75 6.17
N ILE A 223 3.81 12.83 5.40
CA ILE A 223 4.29 14.16 5.79
C ILE A 223 3.50 14.72 6.99
N ASN A 224 2.30 14.20 7.27
CA ASN A 224 1.47 14.66 8.40
C ASN A 224 1.61 13.77 9.64
N ALA A 225 2.61 12.89 9.69
CA ALA A 225 2.85 12.04 10.84
C ALA A 225 3.01 12.89 12.12
N LEU A 226 2.19 12.60 13.14
CA LEU A 226 2.26 13.29 14.42
C LEU A 226 3.42 12.76 15.26
N GLU A 227 4.11 13.64 15.98
CA GLU A 227 5.13 13.30 16.98
C GLU A 227 4.45 12.61 18.18
N GLY A 228 4.95 11.45 18.62
CA GLY A 228 4.35 10.74 19.74
C GLY A 228 5.20 9.58 20.26
N ARG A 229 5.59 9.67 21.54
CA ARG A 229 6.22 8.58 22.30
C ARG A 229 5.21 7.47 22.54
N SER A 230 5.45 6.29 22.00
CA SER A 230 4.77 5.06 22.41
C SER A 230 5.26 4.69 23.80
N VAL A 231 4.42 4.86 24.82
CA VAL A 231 4.59 4.17 26.09
C VAL A 231 4.07 2.75 25.85
N GLU A 232 4.98 1.78 25.86
CA GLU A 232 4.63 0.35 25.83
C GLU A 232 3.88 0.02 27.11
N ASN A 233 2.57 -0.19 26.99
CA ASN A 233 1.80 -0.93 27.98
C ASN A 233 1.28 -2.18 27.27
N GLU A 234 1.83 -3.32 27.66
CA GLU A 234 1.26 -4.63 27.43
C GLU A 234 -0.16 -4.66 27.99
N ASN A 235 -1.17 -4.71 27.10
CA ASN A 235 -2.40 -5.43 27.36
C ASN A 235 -3.21 -5.58 26.06
N GLN A 236 -3.30 -6.84 25.64
CA GLN A 236 -4.37 -7.53 24.93
C GLN A 236 -5.17 -6.77 23.85
N GLY A 237 -5.17 -7.41 22.67
CA GLY A 237 -5.79 -7.04 21.41
C GLY A 237 -7.13 -6.29 21.49
N GLU A 238 -7.17 -5.16 20.78
CA GLU A 238 -8.35 -4.69 20.06
C GLU A 238 -7.90 -3.74 18.95
N GLN A 239 -8.05 -4.15 17.68
CA GLN A 239 -7.92 -3.24 16.55
C GLN A 239 -9.03 -2.19 16.64
N ARG A 240 -8.71 -0.99 17.14
CA ARG A 240 -9.61 0.16 17.09
C ARG A 240 -9.23 1.10 15.96
N GLY A 241 -9.85 0.89 14.80
CA GLY A 241 -10.05 1.98 13.85
C GLY A 241 -10.80 3.11 14.57
N ARG A 242 -10.15 4.28 14.75
CA ARG A 242 -10.77 5.44 15.39
C ARG A 242 -11.80 6.10 14.45
N LYS A 243 -12.99 5.51 14.36
CA LYS A 243 -14.20 6.34 14.32
C LYS A 243 -14.57 6.61 15.78
N ARG A 244 -14.59 7.88 16.20
CA ARG A 244 -15.21 8.26 17.48
C ARG A 244 -16.64 7.74 17.46
N GLN A 245 -16.98 6.80 18.36
CA GLN A 245 -18.38 6.53 18.65
C GLN A 245 -18.98 7.83 19.22
N ARG A 246 -20.04 8.32 18.58
CA ARG A 246 -20.83 9.44 19.08
C ARG A 246 -21.53 8.94 20.35
N ASN A 247 -21.28 9.59 21.48
CA ASN A 247 -21.99 9.38 22.72
C ASN A 247 -23.13 10.42 22.84
N PRO A 248 -24.40 10.05 22.57
CA PRO A 248 -25.53 10.97 22.60
C PRO A 248 -25.85 11.48 24.01
N ASP A 249 -25.49 10.73 25.06
CA ASP A 249 -25.83 11.06 26.45
C ASP A 249 -24.90 12.13 27.05
N SER A 250 -23.80 12.44 26.37
CA SER A 250 -22.93 13.58 26.71
C SER A 250 -23.46 14.92 26.18
N TRP A 251 -24.53 14.91 25.40
CA TRP A 251 -25.08 16.10 24.77
C TRP A 251 -26.25 16.61 25.62
N LYS A 252 -26.02 17.73 26.31
CA LYS A 252 -27.13 18.54 26.80
C LYS A 252 -27.82 19.18 25.60
N GLU A 253 -29.14 19.05 25.54
CA GLU A 253 -30.00 19.68 24.54
C GLU A 253 -29.70 21.18 24.41
N ILE A 254 -29.57 21.64 23.16
CA ILE A 254 -29.31 23.04 22.81
C ILE A 254 -30.62 23.65 22.33
N SER A 255 -31.19 24.54 23.15
CA SER A 255 -32.19 25.52 22.70
C SER A 255 -31.50 26.85 22.41
N LYS A 256 -32.02 27.55 21.41
CA LYS A 256 -31.46 28.75 20.76
C LYS A 256 -31.10 29.85 21.77
N LYS A 257 -29.83 30.31 21.70
CA LYS A 257 -29.22 31.47 22.39
C LYS A 257 -29.04 31.31 23.91
N GLY A 258 -27.88 30.80 24.33
CA GLY A 258 -27.44 30.90 25.71
C GLY A 258 -26.31 29.93 26.03
N SER A 259 -25.07 30.33 25.78
CA SER A 259 -23.92 29.62 26.34
C SER A 259 -23.88 29.90 27.84
N GLU A 260 -24.29 28.95 28.68
CA GLU A 260 -23.93 29.00 30.10
C GLU A 260 -22.42 28.76 30.20
N TYR A 261 -21.68 29.83 30.45
CA TYR A 261 -20.29 29.74 30.86
C TYR A 261 -20.23 29.03 32.22
N GLN A 262 -19.28 28.10 32.38
CA GLN A 262 -18.87 27.73 33.74
C GLN A 262 -18.53 29.02 34.48
N ALA A 263 -19.21 29.27 35.60
CA ALA A 263 -18.93 30.44 36.42
C ALA A 263 -17.44 30.43 36.75
N LYS A 264 -16.71 31.45 36.27
CA LYS A 264 -15.29 31.59 36.58
C LYS A 264 -15.15 31.59 38.10
N ALA A 265 -14.25 30.78 38.64
CA ALA A 265 -13.96 30.77 40.07
C ALA A 265 -12.80 31.72 40.36
N MET A 266 -12.91 32.55 41.41
CA MET A 266 -11.86 33.49 41.77
C MET A 266 -10.55 32.74 42.14
N PRO A 267 -9.43 32.96 41.43
CA PRO A 267 -8.19 32.22 41.67
C PRO A 267 -7.51 32.61 43.00
N MET A 268 -6.95 31.63 43.72
CA MET A 268 -6.16 31.88 44.95
C MET A 268 -4.89 32.67 44.63
N ALA A 269 -4.76 33.89 45.15
CA ALA A 269 -3.54 34.67 44.99
C ALA A 269 -2.56 34.35 46.13
N LYS A 270 -1.37 33.82 45.80
CA LYS A 270 -0.25 33.65 46.73
C LYS A 270 0.79 34.74 46.51
N THR A 271 0.77 35.88 47.22
CA THR A 271 2.00 36.67 47.50
C THR A 271 1.85 37.76 48.58
N LEU A 272 2.87 37.81 49.45
CA LEU A 272 3.42 38.80 50.40
C LEU A 272 2.57 39.99 50.91
N MET A 273 2.34 39.93 52.23
CA MET A 273 1.85 40.99 53.10
C MET A 273 2.78 42.21 53.09
N SER A 274 2.31 43.41 52.71
CA SER A 274 2.91 44.68 53.16
C SER A 274 2.09 45.93 52.83
N GLN A 275 1.24 45.97 51.80
CA GLN A 275 0.38 47.15 51.57
C GLN A 275 -1.09 46.85 51.87
N ARG A 276 -1.39 47.00 53.17
CA ARG A 276 -2.68 47.17 53.84
C ARG A 276 -3.58 45.93 53.88
N GLU A 277 -3.63 45.32 55.06
CA GLU A 277 -4.79 44.57 55.52
C GLU A 277 -6.11 45.25 55.09
N ARG A 278 -7.10 44.44 54.71
CA ARG A 278 -8.50 44.78 54.34
C ARG A 278 -8.84 44.89 52.85
N LEU A 279 -8.51 43.84 52.09
CA LEU A 279 -9.56 43.23 51.26
C LEU A 279 -9.77 41.80 51.76
N ARG A 280 -10.76 41.59 52.64
CA ARG A 280 -11.13 40.23 53.06
C ARG A 280 -11.47 39.40 51.82
N LYS A 281 -11.21 38.09 51.85
CA LYS A 281 -11.57 37.15 50.76
C LYS A 281 -13.01 37.37 50.26
N LYS A 282 -13.93 37.69 51.18
CA LYS A 282 -15.34 38.03 50.89
C LYS A 282 -15.50 39.31 50.07
N THR A 283 -14.73 40.36 50.34
CA THR A 283 -14.78 41.62 49.59
C THR A 283 -14.22 41.46 48.18
N ARG A 284 -13.13 40.69 48.03
CA ARG A 284 -12.56 40.36 46.72
C ARG A 284 -13.52 39.52 45.88
N GLN A 285 -14.19 38.55 46.52
CA GLN A 285 -15.23 37.75 45.89
C GLN A 285 -16.40 38.63 45.43
N ASN A 286 -16.85 39.59 46.26
CA ASN A 286 -17.93 40.49 45.88
C ASN A 286 -17.58 41.38 44.66
N ILE A 287 -16.34 41.89 44.59
CA ILE A 287 -15.87 42.65 43.41
C ILE A 287 -15.81 41.76 42.17
N PHE A 288 -15.35 40.52 42.31
CA PHE A 288 -15.32 39.54 41.23
C PHE A 288 -16.72 39.18 40.73
N ASP A 289 -17.65 38.91 41.64
CA ASP A 289 -19.04 38.59 41.34
C ASP A 289 -19.73 39.80 40.69
N GLN A 290 -19.49 41.01 41.20
CA GLN A 290 -19.97 42.25 40.59
C GLN A 290 -19.43 42.41 39.15
N PHE A 291 -18.16 42.09 38.92
CA PHE A 291 -17.55 42.17 37.59
C PHE A 291 -18.16 41.17 36.60
N TRP A 292 -18.28 39.90 36.99
CA TRP A 292 -18.78 38.84 36.11
C TRP A 292 -20.31 38.76 36.03
N SER A 293 -21.04 39.42 36.95
CA SER A 293 -22.49 39.64 36.84
C SER A 293 -22.87 40.58 35.70
N MET A 294 -21.92 41.38 35.17
CA MET A 294 -22.14 42.22 34.01
C MET A 294 -22.22 41.37 32.74
N VAL A 295 -23.42 41.29 32.16
CA VAL A 295 -23.74 40.47 30.96
C VAL A 295 -23.05 40.99 29.68
N ASP A 296 -22.71 42.28 29.63
CA ASP A 296 -22.13 42.92 28.44
C ASP A 296 -20.62 43.20 28.63
N VAL A 297 -19.83 42.74 27.66
CA VAL A 297 -18.38 42.98 27.57
C VAL A 297 -18.06 44.47 27.55
N SER A 298 -18.94 45.30 27.01
CA SER A 298 -18.78 46.77 26.99
C SER A 298 -18.79 47.34 28.41
N ARG A 299 -19.71 46.90 29.26
CA ARG A 299 -19.81 47.32 30.67
C ARG A 299 -18.62 46.82 31.51
N GLN A 300 -18.12 45.63 31.21
CA GLN A 300 -16.90 45.11 31.83
C GLN A 300 -15.67 45.97 31.48
N LYS A 301 -15.58 46.48 30.24
CA LYS A 301 -14.53 47.42 29.85
C LYS A 301 -14.68 48.77 30.54
N ASP A 302 -15.89 49.29 30.66
CA ASP A 302 -16.17 50.54 31.39
C ASP A 302 -15.80 50.42 32.88
N PHE A 303 -16.05 49.26 33.48
CA PHE A 303 -15.60 48.96 34.85
C PHE A 303 -14.09 49.04 34.99
N ILE A 304 -13.33 48.50 34.02
CA ILE A 304 -11.86 48.56 34.01
C ILE A 304 -11.39 50.02 33.84
N ILE A 305 -12.02 50.78 32.95
CA ILE A 305 -11.70 52.20 32.73
C ILE A 305 -11.89 53.01 34.02
N ASN A 306 -13.03 52.86 34.70
CA ASN A 306 -13.33 53.62 35.93
C ASN A 306 -12.42 53.26 37.12
N HIS A 307 -11.79 52.08 37.07
CA HIS A 307 -10.88 51.57 38.10
C HIS A 307 -9.40 51.70 37.72
N THR A 308 -9.10 52.47 36.66
CA THR A 308 -7.72 52.74 36.23
C THR A 308 -7.50 54.22 35.98
N VAL A 309 -6.34 54.73 36.37
CA VAL A 309 -5.93 56.12 36.10
C VAL A 309 -4.68 56.10 35.24
N THR A 310 -4.79 56.67 34.05
CA THR A 310 -3.68 56.79 33.11
C THR A 310 -3.00 58.14 33.30
N THR A 311 -1.73 58.15 33.72
CA THR A 311 -0.92 59.36 33.89
C THR A 311 0.22 59.40 32.88
N ILE A 312 0.41 60.54 32.23
CA ILE A 312 1.53 60.75 31.29
C ILE A 312 2.85 60.75 32.08
N LYS A 313 3.85 60.01 31.60
CA LYS A 313 5.13 59.86 32.29
C LYS A 313 5.92 61.19 32.26
N LYS A 314 6.19 61.80 33.43
CA LYS A 314 6.87 63.13 33.52
C LYS A 314 8.41 63.11 33.61
N ARG A 315 9.08 61.96 33.79
CA ARG A 315 10.56 61.87 33.80
C ARG A 315 11.09 60.62 33.08
N GLN A 316 12.13 60.82 32.28
CA GLN A 316 12.99 59.79 31.67
C GLN A 316 14.35 59.81 32.38
N THR A 317 14.87 58.65 32.76
CA THR A 317 16.16 58.52 33.48
C THR A 317 17.24 57.84 32.62
N THR A 318 16.91 57.45 31.38
CA THR A 318 17.79 56.73 30.46
C THR A 318 17.65 57.34 29.06
N GLN A 319 18.75 57.41 28.30
CA GLN A 319 18.81 58.02 26.95
C GLN A 319 18.02 57.25 25.87
N THR A 320 17.44 56.09 26.18
CA THR A 320 16.60 55.31 25.25
C THR A 320 15.11 55.65 25.39
N GLU A 321 14.45 55.94 24.26
CA GLU A 321 13.01 56.18 24.20
C GLU A 321 12.22 54.95 24.68
N SER A 322 11.56 55.07 25.83
CA SER A 322 10.68 54.01 26.32
C SER A 322 9.42 53.94 25.45
N LYS A 323 9.12 52.77 24.87
CA LYS A 323 7.84 52.50 24.17
C LYS A 323 6.60 52.74 25.04
N ARG A 324 6.75 52.88 26.37
CA ARG A 324 5.67 53.14 27.33
C ARG A 324 5.51 54.64 27.59
N LYS A 325 4.58 55.28 26.87
CA LYS A 325 4.26 56.71 26.98
C LYS A 325 3.47 57.07 28.26
N ASN A 326 2.63 56.14 28.74
CA ASN A 326 1.75 56.35 29.88
C ASN A 326 1.99 55.32 31.01
N SER A 327 1.89 55.78 32.25
CA SER A 327 1.81 54.94 33.45
C SER A 327 0.34 54.72 33.82
N ILE A 328 -0.02 53.48 34.14
CA ILE A 328 -1.39 53.11 34.53
C ILE A 328 -1.37 52.75 36.00
N GLU A 329 -2.22 53.41 36.78
CA GLU A 329 -2.47 53.11 38.17
C GLU A 329 -3.77 52.29 38.28
N TYR A 330 -3.73 51.14 38.95
CA TYR A 330 -4.89 50.26 39.15
C TYR A 330 -5.49 50.49 40.54
N ARG A 331 -6.81 50.66 40.62
CA ARG A 331 -7.54 50.89 41.88
C ARG A 331 -8.72 49.92 41.98
N LEU A 332 -9.11 49.53 43.18
CA LEU A 332 -10.33 48.76 43.44
C LEU A 332 -11.17 49.53 44.46
N THR A 333 -12.48 49.64 44.21
CA THR A 333 -13.38 50.39 45.08
C THR A 333 -14.00 49.48 46.15
N THR A 334 -14.00 49.92 47.41
CA THR A 334 -14.67 49.24 48.52
C THR A 334 -15.36 50.21 49.46
N GLN A 335 -16.67 50.02 49.69
CA GLN A 335 -17.48 50.82 50.62
C GLN A 335 -17.30 52.35 50.45
N GLY A 336 -17.06 52.81 49.21
CA GLY A 336 -16.86 54.23 48.88
C GLY A 336 -15.39 54.67 48.74
N ASP A 337 -14.44 53.88 49.23
CA ASP A 337 -13.00 54.21 49.16
C ASP A 337 -12.31 53.49 48.00
N GLN A 338 -11.48 54.21 47.23
CA GLN A 338 -10.64 53.64 46.18
C GLN A 338 -9.26 53.24 46.73
N ILE A 339 -8.97 51.95 46.74
CA ILE A 339 -7.69 51.40 47.19
C ILE A 339 -6.78 51.15 45.99
N ARG A 340 -5.57 51.72 46.01
CA ARG A 340 -4.54 51.45 44.99
C ARG A 340 -4.02 50.02 45.12
N THR A 341 -3.94 49.30 44.00
CA THR A 341 -3.47 47.92 43.93
C THR A 341 -2.35 47.75 42.89
N CYS A 342 -1.57 46.67 43.00
CA CYS A 342 -0.64 46.30 41.94
C CYS A 342 -1.40 45.68 40.75
N LYS A 343 -0.83 45.79 39.54
CA LYS A 343 -1.40 45.26 38.30
C LYS A 343 -1.77 43.78 38.43
N ASP A 344 -0.86 42.97 38.97
CA ASP A 344 -1.07 41.52 39.07
C ASP A 344 -2.20 41.19 40.05
N PHE A 345 -2.33 41.96 41.14
CA PHE A 345 -3.43 41.78 42.09
C PHE A 345 -4.78 42.17 41.46
N PHE A 346 -4.82 43.24 40.68
CA PHE A 346 -6.02 43.66 39.94
C PHE A 346 -6.46 42.60 38.91
N LEU A 347 -5.53 42.13 38.06
CA LEU A 347 -5.82 41.13 37.03
C LEU A 347 -6.23 39.77 37.63
N LYS A 348 -5.55 39.32 38.69
CA LYS A 348 -5.92 38.08 39.41
C LYS A 348 -7.22 38.23 40.21
N THR A 349 -7.59 39.44 40.61
CA THR A 349 -8.86 39.68 41.30
C THR A 349 -10.04 39.57 40.36
N LEU A 350 -9.90 39.98 39.09
CA LEU A 350 -10.97 39.94 38.10
C LEU A 350 -10.89 38.72 37.16
N ASP A 351 -9.83 37.92 37.21
CA ASP A 351 -9.56 36.80 36.30
C ASP A 351 -9.60 37.21 34.81
N ILE A 352 -8.86 38.29 34.49
CA ILE A 352 -8.76 38.83 33.13
C ILE A 352 -7.31 38.89 32.65
N THR A 353 -7.12 38.79 31.34
CA THR A 353 -5.80 38.93 30.72
C THR A 353 -5.41 40.39 30.58
N GLU A 354 -4.11 40.67 30.57
CA GLU A 354 -3.60 42.01 30.31
C GLU A 354 -4.07 42.55 28.94
N LYS A 355 -4.17 41.70 27.93
CA LYS A 355 -4.65 42.07 26.59
C LYS A 355 -6.09 42.60 26.64
N PHE A 356 -6.94 41.98 27.44
CA PHE A 356 -8.33 42.44 27.63
C PHE A 356 -8.38 43.80 28.34
N ALA A 357 -7.59 43.98 29.41
CA ALA A 357 -7.50 45.26 30.12
C ALA A 357 -6.96 46.40 29.23
N ARG A 358 -5.93 46.13 28.41
CA ARG A 358 -5.39 47.11 27.46
C ARG A 358 -6.41 47.46 26.37
N SER A 359 -7.14 46.48 25.84
CA SER A 359 -8.20 46.72 24.85
C SER A 359 -9.33 47.61 25.37
N ALA A 360 -9.55 47.68 26.69
CA ALA A 360 -10.48 48.64 27.29
C ALA A 360 -9.90 50.07 27.25
N LEU A 361 -8.61 50.22 27.55
CA LEU A 361 -7.93 51.52 27.62
C LEU A 361 -7.60 52.11 26.24
N ASP A 362 -7.24 51.26 25.27
CA ASP A 362 -6.91 51.67 23.90
C ASP A 362 -8.14 52.20 23.14
N GLY A 363 -9.36 51.88 23.61
CA GLY A 363 -10.62 52.34 23.03
C GLY A 363 -11.08 53.73 23.48
N GLN A 364 -10.32 54.41 24.36
CA GLN A 364 -10.65 55.77 24.79
C GLN A 364 -10.42 56.77 23.64
N SER A 365 -11.51 57.24 23.03
CA SER A 365 -11.47 58.45 22.21
C SER A 365 -11.31 59.69 23.12
N SER A 366 -10.83 60.80 22.55
CA SER A 366 -10.45 62.05 23.23
C SER A 366 -11.57 62.81 23.97
N ILE A 367 -12.72 62.17 24.23
CA ILE A 367 -13.85 62.74 24.97
C ILE A 367 -13.98 61.97 26.28
N ASN A 368 -13.70 62.68 27.37
CA ASN A 368 -13.52 62.15 28.72
C ASN A 368 -14.86 61.79 29.40
N LEU A 369 -15.62 60.86 28.82
CA LEU A 369 -16.95 60.44 29.29
C LEU A 369 -17.00 59.02 29.86
N GLY A 370 -15.88 58.29 29.90
CA GLY A 370 -15.81 57.00 30.62
C GLY A 370 -16.60 55.83 30.00
N ILE A 371 -16.91 55.88 28.70
CA ILE A 371 -17.70 54.86 27.98
C ILE A 371 -16.89 54.32 26.78
N SER A 372 -16.84 53.00 26.63
CA SER A 372 -16.18 52.30 25.52
C SER A 372 -17.03 52.31 24.23
N PRO A 373 -16.43 52.43 23.03
CA PRO A 373 -17.17 52.33 21.75
C PRO A 373 -17.69 50.89 21.49
N PRO A 374 -18.85 50.72 20.81
CA PRO A 374 -19.47 49.41 20.58
C PRO A 374 -18.64 48.49 19.65
N SER A 375 -18.73 47.17 19.89
CA SER A 375 -17.94 46.12 19.21
C SER A 375 -18.26 45.95 17.71
N THR A 376 -17.21 45.87 16.88
CA THR A 376 -17.28 45.57 15.43
C THR A 376 -16.90 44.13 15.06
N HIS A 377 -16.68 43.23 16.04
CA HIS A 377 -16.29 41.85 15.75
C HIS A 377 -17.40 41.05 15.03
N GLY A 378 -17.05 40.42 13.90
CA GLY A 378 -17.85 39.38 13.23
C GLY A 378 -18.69 39.79 12.01
N LYS A 379 -18.58 41.02 11.50
CA LYS A 379 -19.43 41.49 10.38
C LYS A 379 -18.77 41.54 9.00
N HIS A 380 -17.53 41.08 8.83
CA HIS A 380 -16.86 41.06 7.52
C HIS A 380 -16.82 39.65 6.93
N ALA A 381 -17.37 39.50 5.73
CA ALA A 381 -17.20 38.28 4.95
C ALA A 381 -15.72 38.13 4.55
N PRO A 382 -15.15 36.91 4.58
CA PRO A 382 -13.76 36.70 4.21
C PRO A 382 -13.53 37.06 2.74
N ALA A 383 -12.46 37.80 2.45
CA ALA A 383 -12.13 38.28 1.10
C ALA A 383 -11.95 37.15 0.06
N ASN A 384 -11.65 35.92 0.51
CA ASN A 384 -11.37 34.77 -0.35
C ASN A 384 -12.60 33.86 -0.59
N LYS A 385 -13.82 34.37 -0.41
CA LYS A 385 -15.03 33.57 -0.64
C LYS A 385 -15.24 33.35 -2.15
N ILE A 386 -14.98 32.13 -2.61
CA ILE A 386 -15.24 31.70 -4.01
C ILE A 386 -16.70 31.98 -4.36
N SER A 387 -16.94 32.61 -5.50
CA SER A 387 -18.28 33.02 -5.92
C SER A 387 -19.15 31.81 -6.27
N GLU A 388 -20.44 31.86 -5.90
CA GLU A 388 -21.37 30.76 -6.22
C GLU A 388 -21.57 30.55 -7.72
N LYS A 389 -21.36 31.60 -8.53
CA LYS A 389 -21.38 31.51 -10.00
C LYS A 389 -20.31 30.51 -10.50
N ARG A 390 -19.11 30.50 -9.91
CA ARG A 390 -18.02 29.59 -10.30
C ARG A 390 -18.26 28.15 -9.86
N LYS A 391 -18.85 27.95 -8.66
CA LYS A 391 -19.25 26.61 -8.21
C LYS A 391 -20.36 26.01 -9.07
N ASN A 392 -21.32 26.83 -9.51
CA ASN A 392 -22.40 26.39 -10.40
C ASN A 392 -21.88 25.89 -11.76
N LEU A 393 -20.80 26.46 -12.31
CA LEU A 393 -20.18 25.95 -13.54
C LEU A 393 -19.66 24.52 -13.37
N ILE A 394 -19.03 24.22 -12.21
CA ILE A 394 -18.56 22.88 -11.89
C ILE A 394 -19.74 21.91 -11.72
N ARG A 395 -20.80 22.33 -11.01
CA ARG A 395 -22.03 21.51 -10.84
C ARG A 395 -22.66 21.16 -12.19
N ASN A 396 -22.81 22.16 -13.07
CA ASN A 396 -23.39 21.97 -14.40
C ASN A 396 -22.52 21.04 -15.26
N HIS A 397 -21.19 21.16 -15.16
CA HIS A 397 -20.28 20.24 -15.84
C HIS A 397 -20.46 18.80 -15.36
N ILE A 398 -20.51 18.57 -14.05
CA ILE A 398 -20.69 17.22 -13.47
C ILE A 398 -22.05 16.64 -13.88
N ASN A 399 -23.13 17.43 -13.87
CA ASN A 399 -24.46 17.02 -14.30
C ASN A 399 -24.59 16.77 -15.81
N SER A 400 -23.62 17.22 -16.62
CA SER A 400 -23.66 16.99 -18.08
C SER A 400 -23.31 15.56 -18.47
N PHE A 401 -22.76 14.76 -17.56
CA PHE A 401 -22.44 13.35 -17.82
C PHE A 401 -23.67 12.47 -17.57
N PRO A 402 -23.96 11.52 -18.47
CA PRO A 402 -25.06 10.58 -18.26
C PRO A 402 -24.77 9.69 -17.04
N THR A 403 -25.75 9.57 -16.15
CA THR A 403 -25.68 8.70 -14.99
C THR A 403 -26.50 7.43 -15.22
N ILE A 404 -26.01 6.34 -14.64
CA ILE A 404 -26.62 5.01 -14.69
C ILE A 404 -27.12 4.69 -13.28
N GLU A 405 -28.35 4.21 -13.16
CA GLU A 405 -28.89 3.74 -11.88
C GLU A 405 -28.26 2.40 -11.48
N SER A 406 -28.04 2.20 -10.18
CA SER A 406 -27.47 0.96 -9.69
C SER A 406 -28.47 -0.19 -9.78
N HIS A 407 -28.40 -0.99 -10.84
CA HIS A 407 -29.19 -2.22 -10.93
C HIS A 407 -28.70 -3.35 -9.99
N TYR A 408 -27.57 -3.15 -9.32
CA TYR A 408 -27.03 -4.05 -8.30
C TYR A 408 -26.44 -3.25 -7.13
N CYS A 409 -27.21 -3.13 -6.04
CA CYS A 409 -26.76 -3.10 -4.63
C CYS A 409 -27.87 -2.54 -3.74
N ARG A 410 -28.55 -3.43 -3.00
CA ARG A 410 -29.47 -3.17 -1.87
C ARG A 410 -30.70 -2.31 -2.21
N LYS A 411 -31.88 -2.77 -1.79
CA LYS A 411 -33.20 -2.17 -2.06
C LYS A 411 -33.35 -0.71 -1.59
N ASP A 412 -32.37 -0.20 -0.81
CA ASP A 412 -32.44 1.07 -0.09
C ASP A 412 -31.36 2.11 -0.48
N THR A 413 -30.64 1.98 -1.61
CA THR A 413 -29.61 2.98 -1.99
C THR A 413 -30.06 3.90 -3.13
N THR A 414 -29.86 5.21 -2.96
CA THR A 414 -30.17 6.26 -3.94
C THR A 414 -28.93 6.71 -4.75
N ARG A 415 -27.88 5.87 -4.80
CA ARG A 415 -26.58 6.24 -5.38
C ARG A 415 -26.56 5.98 -6.89
N GLN A 416 -26.09 6.96 -7.68
CA GLN A 416 -25.98 6.88 -9.14
C GLN A 416 -24.52 6.70 -9.59
N TYR A 417 -24.30 6.14 -10.78
CA TYR A 417 -22.97 5.76 -11.28
C TYR A 417 -22.64 6.40 -12.63
N LEU A 418 -21.39 6.81 -12.81
CA LEU A 418 -20.83 7.32 -14.07
C LEU A 418 -20.10 6.21 -14.83
N GLY A 419 -20.01 6.32 -16.16
CA GLY A 419 -19.47 5.26 -17.03
C GLY A 419 -18.03 4.84 -16.73
N GLU A 420 -17.69 3.60 -17.07
CA GLU A 420 -16.44 2.87 -16.72
C GLU A 420 -15.15 3.58 -17.14
N ASN A 421 -15.20 4.37 -18.21
CA ASN A 421 -14.03 5.07 -18.75
C ASN A 421 -13.75 6.41 -18.06
N LEU A 422 -14.66 6.87 -17.19
CA LEU A 422 -14.58 8.15 -16.50
C LEU A 422 -13.99 7.99 -15.09
N ASN A 423 -13.19 8.97 -14.70
CA ASN A 423 -12.73 9.15 -13.33
C ASN A 423 -12.62 10.65 -13.03
N THR A 424 -12.45 11.03 -11.76
CA THR A 424 -12.49 12.44 -11.36
C THR A 424 -11.40 13.30 -12.00
N SER A 425 -10.25 12.71 -12.36
CA SER A 425 -9.17 13.42 -13.05
C SER A 425 -9.51 13.65 -14.53
N LYS A 426 -9.96 12.62 -15.26
CA LYS A 426 -10.40 12.76 -16.65
C LYS A 426 -11.57 13.72 -16.81
N MET A 427 -12.53 13.67 -15.88
CA MET A 427 -13.64 14.62 -15.86
C MET A 427 -13.15 16.06 -15.63
N TYR A 428 -12.10 16.25 -14.82
CA TYR A 428 -11.50 17.56 -14.63
C TYR A 428 -10.76 18.04 -15.89
N ASP A 429 -10.04 17.17 -16.60
CA ASP A 429 -9.38 17.53 -17.86
C ASP A 429 -10.40 17.97 -18.93
N LEU A 430 -11.55 17.29 -18.99
CA LEU A 430 -12.68 17.70 -19.84
C LEU A 430 -13.29 19.03 -19.40
N TYR A 431 -13.39 19.28 -18.09
CA TYR A 431 -13.85 20.56 -17.55
C TYR A 431 -12.91 21.70 -17.93
N VAL A 432 -11.60 21.52 -17.77
CA VAL A 432 -10.58 22.50 -18.17
C VAL A 432 -10.67 22.78 -19.66
N SER A 433 -10.83 21.74 -20.49
CA SER A 433 -10.97 21.87 -21.94
C SER A 433 -12.23 22.68 -22.31
N LYS A 434 -13.38 22.41 -21.68
CA LYS A 434 -14.62 23.19 -21.88
C LYS A 434 -14.50 24.64 -21.40
N CYS A 435 -13.86 24.85 -20.26
CA CYS A 435 -13.60 26.19 -19.73
C CYS A 435 -12.78 27.05 -20.70
N ASN A 436 -11.75 26.46 -21.32
CA ASN A 436 -10.87 27.16 -22.24
C ASN A 436 -11.48 27.35 -23.64
N ASN A 437 -12.23 26.36 -24.15
CA ASN A 437 -12.67 26.34 -25.56
C ASN A 437 -14.11 26.83 -25.77
N GLU A 438 -15.00 26.67 -24.78
CA GLU A 438 -16.44 26.95 -24.96
C GLU A 438 -16.94 28.08 -24.06
N TRP A 439 -16.47 28.15 -22.81
CA TRP A 439 -16.99 29.09 -21.82
C TRP A 439 -16.09 30.32 -21.60
N GLU A 440 -14.91 30.35 -22.23
CA GLU A 440 -13.92 31.43 -22.13
C GLU A 440 -13.65 31.90 -20.68
N VAL A 441 -13.58 30.96 -19.74
CA VAL A 441 -13.39 31.24 -18.31
C VAL A 441 -12.22 30.44 -17.75
N SER A 442 -11.45 31.08 -16.86
CA SER A 442 -10.36 30.39 -16.14
C SER A 442 -10.92 29.27 -15.27
N ALA A 443 -10.49 28.04 -15.58
CA ALA A 443 -10.83 26.85 -14.82
C ALA A 443 -10.38 26.97 -13.36
N GLU A 444 -11.21 26.49 -12.44
CA GLU A 444 -10.89 26.41 -11.01
C GLU A 444 -9.98 25.22 -10.71
N LYS A 445 -9.35 25.22 -9.53
CA LYS A 445 -8.42 24.15 -9.11
C LYS A 445 -9.12 22.78 -9.01
N ILE A 446 -8.40 21.71 -9.37
CA ILE A 446 -8.86 20.32 -9.25
C ILE A 446 -9.33 19.97 -7.82
N SER A 447 -8.75 20.59 -6.80
CA SER A 447 -9.15 20.41 -5.40
C SER A 447 -10.59 20.86 -5.14
N LEU A 448 -11.01 22.00 -5.71
CA LEU A 448 -12.39 22.49 -5.60
C LEU A 448 -13.35 21.59 -6.40
N TYR A 449 -12.94 21.16 -7.60
CA TYR A 449 -13.72 20.23 -8.42
C TYR A 449 -13.99 18.92 -7.68
N ARG A 450 -12.93 18.30 -7.12
CA ARG A 450 -13.04 17.07 -6.31
C ARG A 450 -13.88 17.29 -5.04
N HIS A 451 -13.74 18.44 -4.39
CA HIS A 451 -14.54 18.77 -3.22
C HIS A 451 -16.02 18.78 -3.57
N ILE A 452 -16.43 19.56 -4.59
CA ILE A 452 -17.82 19.64 -5.05
C ILE A 452 -18.35 18.25 -5.46
N PHE A 453 -17.58 17.48 -6.24
CA PHE A 453 -17.96 16.12 -6.65
C PHE A 453 -18.21 15.19 -5.45
N ASN A 454 -17.37 15.26 -4.41
CA ASN A 454 -17.48 14.37 -3.25
C ASN A 454 -18.50 14.83 -2.19
N THR A 455 -18.74 16.13 -2.05
CA THR A 455 -19.59 16.67 -0.98
C THR A 455 -21.02 16.97 -1.43
N GLU A 456 -21.21 17.30 -2.71
CA GLU A 456 -22.51 17.75 -3.22
C GLU A 456 -23.20 16.70 -4.10
N PHE A 457 -22.48 15.71 -4.62
CA PHE A 457 -23.03 14.66 -5.48
C PHE A 457 -22.92 13.28 -4.84
N ASN A 458 -24.01 12.51 -4.90
CA ASN A 458 -24.01 11.08 -4.51
C ASN A 458 -23.68 10.19 -5.71
N LEU A 459 -22.55 10.46 -6.37
CA LEU A 459 -22.09 9.75 -7.58
C LEU A 459 -20.96 8.77 -7.26
N GLY A 460 -20.94 7.64 -7.96
CA GLY A 460 -19.83 6.68 -7.98
C GLY A 460 -19.33 6.47 -9.42
N PHE A 461 -18.17 5.86 -9.59
CA PHE A 461 -17.75 5.34 -10.90
C PHE A 461 -18.18 3.88 -11.01
N HIS A 462 -18.76 3.50 -12.14
CA HIS A 462 -19.19 2.13 -12.38
C HIS A 462 -17.95 1.21 -12.37
N GLN A 463 -17.98 0.20 -11.49
CA GLN A 463 -17.04 -0.91 -11.52
C GLN A 463 -17.76 -2.09 -12.18
N PRO A 464 -17.09 -2.86 -13.06
CA PRO A 464 -17.74 -3.98 -13.74
C PRO A 464 -18.33 -4.94 -12.72
N THR A 465 -19.63 -5.18 -12.84
CA THR A 465 -20.36 -6.12 -11.99
C THR A 465 -19.94 -7.54 -12.33
N LYS A 466 -19.72 -8.35 -11.28
CA LYS A 466 -19.64 -9.82 -11.40
C LYS A 466 -20.79 -10.36 -12.25
N ASP A 467 -20.55 -11.47 -12.95
CA ASP A 467 -21.53 -12.09 -13.83
C ASP A 467 -22.90 -12.26 -13.14
N ALA A 468 -23.89 -11.55 -13.65
CA ALA A 468 -25.27 -11.67 -13.23
C ALA A 468 -25.80 -13.07 -13.57
N CYS A 469 -26.46 -13.74 -12.62
CA CYS A 469 -27.13 -15.00 -12.94
C CYS A 469 -28.29 -14.76 -13.92
N LYS A 470 -28.13 -15.27 -15.14
CA LYS A 470 -29.14 -15.18 -16.21
C LYS A 470 -30.53 -15.61 -15.74
N TYR A 471 -30.62 -16.68 -14.95
CA TYR A 471 -31.91 -17.20 -14.47
C TYR A 471 -32.57 -16.26 -13.45
N CYS A 472 -31.78 -15.64 -12.56
CA CYS A 472 -32.31 -14.64 -11.62
C CYS A 472 -32.78 -13.37 -12.32
N GLU A 473 -32.03 -12.89 -13.30
CA GLU A 473 -32.42 -11.72 -14.08
C GLU A 473 -33.66 -11.97 -14.92
N TRP A 474 -33.75 -13.17 -15.53
CA TRP A 474 -34.94 -13.61 -16.22
C TRP A 474 -36.15 -13.61 -15.28
N PHE A 475 -36.06 -14.24 -14.10
CA PHE A 475 -37.16 -14.28 -13.13
C PHE A 475 -37.61 -12.89 -12.65
N LYS A 476 -36.66 -11.96 -12.44
CA LYS A 476 -36.98 -10.57 -12.07
C LYS A 476 -37.81 -9.86 -13.15
N GLY A 477 -37.50 -10.13 -14.42
CA GLY A 477 -38.14 -9.53 -15.59
C GLY A 477 -39.53 -10.08 -15.91
N LEU A 478 -39.95 -11.19 -15.29
CA LEU A 478 -41.29 -11.77 -15.47
C LEU A 478 -42.39 -10.90 -14.84
N ASN A 479 -43.61 -10.99 -15.39
CA ASN A 479 -44.80 -10.38 -14.78
C ASN A 479 -45.25 -11.17 -13.52
N ASP A 480 -46.18 -10.63 -12.74
CA ASP A 480 -46.54 -11.23 -11.43
C ASP A 480 -47.16 -12.63 -11.57
N HIS A 481 -47.93 -12.88 -12.63
CA HIS A 481 -48.51 -14.19 -12.89
C HIS A 481 -47.44 -15.22 -13.31
N GLU A 482 -46.54 -14.83 -14.22
CA GLU A 482 -45.40 -15.66 -14.63
C GLU A 482 -44.45 -15.94 -13.46
N LYS A 483 -44.27 -14.98 -12.56
CA LYS A 483 -43.48 -15.17 -11.33
C LYS A 483 -44.09 -16.23 -10.43
N GLU A 484 -45.40 -16.24 -10.26
CA GLU A 484 -46.11 -17.23 -9.45
C GLU A 484 -45.92 -18.65 -10.02
N VAL A 485 -46.07 -18.82 -11.33
CA VAL A 485 -45.87 -20.11 -12.02
C VAL A 485 -44.43 -20.61 -11.90
N ASN A 486 -43.45 -19.72 -11.99
CA ASN A 486 -42.03 -20.08 -11.97
C ASN A 486 -41.40 -19.99 -10.57
N LEU A 487 -42.18 -19.69 -9.53
CA LEU A 487 -41.67 -19.43 -8.18
C LEU A 487 -41.00 -20.66 -7.56
N GLU A 488 -41.58 -21.84 -7.77
CA GLU A 488 -41.03 -23.10 -7.25
C GLU A 488 -39.66 -23.41 -7.88
N GLU A 489 -39.54 -23.29 -9.20
CA GLU A 489 -38.27 -23.52 -9.90
C GLU A 489 -37.22 -22.47 -9.51
N TYR A 490 -37.64 -21.22 -9.30
CA TYR A 490 -36.77 -20.16 -8.80
C TYR A 490 -36.31 -20.40 -7.36
N ASN A 491 -37.19 -20.85 -6.47
CA ASN A 491 -36.83 -21.24 -5.11
C ASN A 491 -35.87 -22.44 -5.12
N ALA A 492 -36.10 -23.43 -5.99
CA ALA A 492 -35.18 -24.54 -6.18
C ALA A 492 -33.79 -24.05 -6.67
N HIS A 493 -33.76 -23.10 -7.61
CA HIS A 493 -32.52 -22.46 -8.06
C HIS A 493 -31.78 -21.73 -6.92
N GLN A 494 -32.49 -20.96 -6.08
CA GLN A 494 -31.88 -20.32 -4.91
C GLN A 494 -31.40 -21.34 -3.86
N ASN A 495 -32.16 -22.41 -3.62
CA ASN A 495 -31.79 -23.46 -2.68
C ASN A 495 -30.53 -24.20 -3.14
N ARG A 496 -30.44 -24.58 -4.43
CA ARG A 496 -29.23 -25.20 -5.01
C ARG A 496 -28.00 -24.32 -4.84
N LYS A 497 -28.14 -23.01 -5.07
CA LYS A 497 -27.08 -22.02 -4.83
C LYS A 497 -26.64 -21.98 -3.37
N THR A 498 -27.58 -21.99 -2.42
CA THR A 498 -27.26 -21.99 -0.98
C THR A 498 -26.55 -23.27 -0.58
N GLN A 499 -27.07 -24.43 -0.98
CA GLN A 499 -26.45 -25.73 -0.71
C GLN A 499 -25.02 -25.83 -1.25
N ALA A 500 -24.76 -25.37 -2.48
CA ALA A 500 -23.42 -25.38 -3.05
C ALA A 500 -22.42 -24.51 -2.25
N ARG A 501 -22.89 -23.40 -1.67
CA ARG A 501 -22.08 -22.52 -0.82
C ARG A 501 -21.81 -23.12 0.54
N ASP A 502 -22.84 -23.68 1.17
CA ASP A 502 -22.72 -24.33 2.47
C ASP A 502 -21.73 -25.50 2.38
N GLN A 503 -21.81 -26.29 1.31
CA GLN A 503 -20.86 -27.37 1.06
C GLN A 503 -19.42 -26.86 0.86
N LYS A 504 -19.24 -25.74 0.13
CA LYS A 504 -17.91 -25.15 -0.08
C LYS A 504 -17.31 -24.64 1.23
N GLU A 505 -18.11 -24.02 2.08
CA GLU A 505 -17.64 -23.58 3.40
C GLU A 505 -17.33 -24.75 4.32
N GLU A 506 -18.08 -25.85 4.23
CA GLU A 506 -17.79 -27.08 4.99
C GLU A 506 -16.47 -27.73 4.53
N ASP A 507 -16.28 -27.91 3.22
CA ASP A 507 -15.03 -28.44 2.67
C ASP A 507 -13.84 -27.54 3.01
N LYS A 508 -14.03 -26.22 3.00
CA LYS A 508 -13.01 -25.25 3.43
C LYS A 508 -12.67 -25.39 4.90
N ARG A 509 -13.65 -25.63 5.76
CA ARG A 509 -13.44 -25.90 7.19
C ARG A 509 -12.67 -27.20 7.37
N GLN A 510 -13.00 -28.24 6.61
CA GLN A 510 -12.29 -29.52 6.63
C GLN A 510 -10.83 -29.35 6.19
N ALA A 511 -10.57 -28.64 5.09
CA ALA A 511 -9.22 -28.35 4.60
C ALA A 511 -8.35 -27.51 5.55
N GLN A 512 -8.95 -26.83 6.53
CA GLN A 512 -8.21 -26.12 7.59
C GLN A 512 -7.87 -27.01 8.77
N GLN A 513 -8.61 -28.11 8.97
CA GLN A 513 -8.49 -28.98 10.14
C GLN A 513 -7.69 -30.25 9.82
N GLU A 514 -7.87 -30.80 8.62
CA GLU A 514 -7.29 -32.07 8.19
C GLU A 514 -6.13 -31.84 7.23
N SER A 515 -4.94 -32.32 7.57
CA SER A 515 -3.75 -32.18 6.71
C SER A 515 -3.76 -33.12 5.49
N THR A 516 -4.65 -34.11 5.46
CA THR A 516 -4.81 -35.09 4.37
C THR A 516 -5.86 -34.66 3.34
N PHE A 517 -6.61 -33.59 3.61
CA PHE A 517 -7.72 -33.12 2.80
C PHE A 517 -7.38 -31.76 2.16
N MET A 518 -7.56 -31.64 0.85
CA MET A 518 -7.28 -30.42 0.10
C MET A 518 -8.53 -29.95 -0.64
N ALA A 519 -8.96 -28.72 -0.40
CA ALA A 519 -10.05 -28.10 -1.16
C ALA A 519 -9.55 -26.87 -1.91
N VAL A 520 -9.77 -26.83 -3.22
CA VAL A 520 -9.34 -25.75 -4.10
C VAL A 520 -10.46 -25.24 -4.98
N THR A 521 -10.38 -23.97 -5.37
CA THR A 521 -11.15 -23.41 -6.49
C THR A 521 -10.21 -23.16 -7.63
N PHE A 522 -10.68 -23.29 -8.88
CA PHE A 522 -9.89 -22.86 -10.02
C PHE A 522 -10.76 -22.16 -11.07
N ASP A 523 -10.19 -21.14 -11.70
CA ASP A 523 -10.88 -20.35 -12.71
C ASP A 523 -9.92 -19.71 -13.71
N LEU A 524 -10.37 -19.56 -14.96
CA LEU A 524 -9.61 -18.94 -16.03
C LEU A 524 -9.93 -17.44 -16.08
N GLU A 525 -8.92 -16.61 -15.85
CA GLU A 525 -9.06 -15.15 -15.89
C GLU A 525 -9.52 -14.67 -17.27
N GLN A 526 -10.22 -13.53 -17.27
CA GLN A 526 -10.46 -12.80 -18.51
C GLN A 526 -9.14 -12.55 -19.26
N VAL A 527 -9.17 -12.74 -20.58
CA VAL A 527 -7.96 -12.67 -21.42
C VAL A 527 -7.19 -11.36 -21.19
N LEU A 528 -5.94 -11.50 -20.75
CA LEU A 528 -5.00 -10.39 -20.61
C LEU A 528 -4.44 -10.06 -21.99
N THR A 529 -4.36 -8.78 -22.34
CA THR A 529 -3.86 -8.36 -23.65
C THR A 529 -2.43 -7.84 -23.55
N THR A 530 -1.57 -8.27 -24.46
CA THR A 530 -0.16 -7.87 -24.55
C THR A 530 0.12 -7.29 -25.93
N PRO A 531 0.61 -6.05 -26.08
CA PRO A 531 1.00 -5.13 -25.02
C PRO A 531 -0.20 -4.37 -24.40
N TRP A 532 -0.05 -3.96 -23.15
CA TRP A 532 -0.96 -3.12 -22.39
C TRP A 532 -0.26 -1.82 -21.99
N SER A 533 -0.88 -0.68 -22.30
CA SER A 533 -0.47 0.65 -21.86
C SER A 533 -1.59 1.65 -22.17
N ASN A 534 -1.51 2.86 -21.59
CA ASN A 534 -2.46 3.95 -21.83
C ASN A 534 -2.19 4.73 -23.14
N VAL A 535 -1.23 4.30 -23.96
CA VAL A 535 -0.89 4.94 -25.24
C VAL A 535 -1.98 4.66 -26.29
N SER A 536 -2.40 5.71 -26.99
CA SER A 536 -3.54 5.67 -27.92
C SER A 536 -3.34 4.72 -29.11
N SER A 537 -2.12 4.61 -29.63
CA SER A 537 -1.77 3.72 -30.74
C SER A 537 -2.03 2.24 -30.43
N LEU A 538 -2.00 1.84 -29.15
CA LEU A 538 -2.25 0.46 -28.74
C LEU A 538 -3.73 0.08 -28.78
N PHE A 539 -4.67 1.03 -28.72
CA PHE A 539 -6.11 0.73 -28.74
C PHE A 539 -6.58 0.14 -30.07
N TYR A 540 -5.94 0.52 -31.18
CA TYR A 540 -6.32 0.08 -32.54
C TYR A 540 -5.55 -1.15 -33.02
N SER A 541 -4.58 -1.62 -32.23
CA SER A 541 -3.74 -2.77 -32.59
C SER A 541 -4.36 -4.10 -32.15
N ARG A 542 -4.16 -5.15 -32.96
CA ARG A 542 -4.50 -6.52 -32.55
C ARG A 542 -3.43 -7.05 -31.61
N LYS A 543 -3.78 -7.21 -30.34
CA LYS A 543 -2.87 -7.61 -29.25
C LYS A 543 -2.71 -9.13 -29.17
N LEU A 544 -1.57 -9.55 -28.64
CA LEU A 544 -1.30 -10.93 -28.23
C LEU A 544 -2.18 -11.27 -27.02
N SER A 545 -2.79 -12.45 -27.03
CA SER A 545 -3.58 -12.94 -25.90
C SER A 545 -2.66 -13.64 -24.89
N THR A 546 -2.76 -13.25 -23.62
CA THR A 546 -2.09 -13.87 -22.48
C THR A 546 -3.17 -14.43 -21.54
N TYR A 547 -3.00 -15.67 -21.13
CA TYR A 547 -3.95 -16.42 -20.33
C TYR A 547 -3.39 -16.66 -18.93
N ASN A 548 -4.29 -16.72 -17.95
CA ASN A 548 -3.98 -17.04 -16.56
C ASN A 548 -5.05 -17.97 -16.01
N LEU A 549 -4.69 -19.20 -15.67
CA LEU A 549 -5.53 -20.09 -14.88
C LEU A 549 -5.09 -20.02 -13.42
N THR A 550 -5.99 -19.58 -12.54
CA THR A 550 -5.72 -19.51 -11.11
C THR A 550 -6.24 -20.77 -10.44
N VAL A 551 -5.42 -21.40 -9.60
CA VAL A 551 -5.84 -22.42 -8.62
C VAL A 551 -5.62 -21.83 -7.23
N TYR A 552 -6.68 -21.75 -6.43
CA TYR A 552 -6.68 -21.16 -5.10
C TYR A 552 -7.03 -22.20 -4.04
N GLU A 553 -6.17 -22.35 -3.04
CA GLU A 553 -6.36 -23.26 -1.91
C GLU A 553 -7.23 -22.64 -0.82
N LEU A 554 -8.36 -23.26 -0.49
CA LEU A 554 -9.34 -22.72 0.45
C LEU A 554 -8.82 -22.72 1.90
N GLY A 555 -8.01 -23.71 2.27
CA GLY A 555 -7.42 -23.84 3.60
C GLY A 555 -6.23 -22.91 3.83
N SER A 556 -5.16 -23.10 3.06
CA SER A 556 -3.88 -22.39 3.22
C SER A 556 -3.92 -20.93 2.73
N LYS A 557 -4.86 -20.61 1.83
CA LYS A 557 -4.98 -19.34 1.09
C LYS A 557 -3.83 -19.10 0.10
N ALA A 558 -3.10 -20.14 -0.27
CA ALA A 558 -2.14 -20.13 -1.36
C ALA A 558 -2.87 -20.02 -2.71
N ALA A 559 -2.22 -19.42 -3.70
CA ALA A 559 -2.78 -19.32 -5.04
C ALA A 559 -1.68 -19.45 -6.10
N ASN A 560 -1.93 -20.34 -7.04
CA ASN A 560 -1.03 -20.72 -8.12
C ASN A 560 -1.62 -20.22 -9.44
N CYS A 561 -0.90 -19.35 -10.13
CA CYS A 561 -1.28 -18.73 -11.39
C CYS A 561 -0.49 -19.40 -12.52
N TYR A 562 -1.15 -20.24 -13.30
CA TYR A 562 -0.59 -20.89 -14.48
C TYR A 562 -0.75 -19.95 -15.67
N MET A 563 0.35 -19.48 -16.23
CA MET A 563 0.32 -18.44 -17.25
C MET A 563 1.02 -18.86 -18.54
N TRP A 564 0.41 -18.53 -19.67
CA TRP A 564 0.95 -18.75 -21.01
C TRP A 564 0.34 -17.75 -21.99
N HIS A 565 0.87 -17.65 -23.20
CA HIS A 565 0.26 -16.85 -24.27
C HIS A 565 -0.22 -17.73 -25.42
N GLU A 566 -1.05 -17.17 -26.30
CA GLU A 566 -1.66 -17.90 -27.42
C GLU A 566 -0.67 -18.50 -28.42
N GLY A 567 0.60 -18.07 -28.37
CA GLY A 567 1.68 -18.65 -29.16
C GLY A 567 2.19 -19.98 -28.60
N GLU A 568 1.96 -20.25 -27.31
CA GLU A 568 2.34 -21.49 -26.64
C GLU A 568 1.17 -22.47 -26.51
N GLY A 569 -0.06 -21.98 -26.32
CA GLY A 569 -1.23 -22.84 -26.15
C GLY A 569 -2.55 -22.09 -26.23
N GLY A 570 -3.64 -22.83 -26.46
CA GLY A 570 -4.99 -22.26 -26.48
C GLY A 570 -5.55 -22.08 -25.07
N ARG A 571 -6.87 -21.95 -24.96
CA ARG A 571 -7.59 -21.88 -23.67
C ARG A 571 -8.66 -22.97 -23.55
N GLY A 572 -8.39 -24.11 -24.17
CA GLY A 572 -9.30 -25.24 -24.28
C GLY A 572 -9.26 -26.15 -23.05
N SER A 573 -10.00 -27.25 -23.13
CA SER A 573 -10.05 -28.24 -22.06
C SER A 573 -8.71 -28.88 -21.77
N CYS A 574 -7.88 -29.14 -22.78
CA CYS A 574 -6.60 -29.81 -22.60
C CYS A 574 -5.60 -28.94 -21.82
N GLU A 575 -5.53 -27.65 -22.13
CA GLU A 575 -4.68 -26.72 -21.40
C GLU A 575 -5.10 -26.59 -19.94
N ILE A 576 -6.41 -26.45 -19.67
CA ILE A 576 -6.93 -26.37 -18.29
C ILE A 576 -6.72 -27.68 -17.54
N SER A 577 -7.00 -28.83 -18.17
CA SER A 577 -6.71 -30.14 -17.58
C SER A 577 -5.23 -30.33 -17.28
N THR A 578 -4.32 -29.84 -18.13
CA THR A 578 -2.87 -29.88 -17.88
C THR A 578 -2.49 -29.07 -16.65
N CYS A 579 -3.00 -27.84 -16.52
CA CYS A 579 -2.72 -26.99 -15.37
C CYS A 579 -3.20 -27.63 -14.06
N VAL A 580 -4.43 -28.16 -14.05
CA VAL A 580 -4.98 -28.86 -12.88
C VAL A 580 -4.21 -30.15 -12.59
N PHE A 581 -3.83 -30.93 -13.61
CA PHE A 581 -3.01 -32.12 -13.43
C PHE A 581 -1.63 -31.79 -12.85
N ARG A 582 -1.00 -30.71 -13.31
CA ARG A 582 0.26 -30.21 -12.73
C ARG A 582 0.08 -29.81 -11.27
N TYR A 583 -0.99 -29.11 -10.94
CA TYR A 583 -1.33 -28.79 -9.55
C TYR A 583 -1.45 -30.06 -8.70
N LEU A 584 -2.26 -31.02 -9.14
CA LEU A 584 -2.45 -32.30 -8.44
C LEU A 584 -1.12 -33.06 -8.28
N SER A 585 -0.25 -33.01 -9.28
CA SER A 585 1.08 -33.64 -9.24
C SER A 585 2.06 -32.95 -8.30
N SER A 586 1.85 -31.66 -7.99
CA SER A 586 2.65 -30.89 -7.04
C SER A 586 2.23 -31.07 -5.58
N LEU A 587 1.07 -31.70 -5.34
CA LEU A 587 0.58 -31.98 -4.00
C LEU A 587 1.50 -32.95 -3.26
N SER A 588 1.62 -32.72 -1.96
CA SER A 588 2.39 -33.60 -1.08
C SER A 588 1.72 -34.97 -0.93
N SER A 589 2.54 -36.02 -0.76
CA SER A 589 2.08 -37.42 -0.75
C SER A 589 1.15 -37.79 0.43
N ASN A 590 0.98 -36.90 1.41
CA ASN A 590 0.04 -37.07 2.52
C ASN A 590 -1.39 -36.65 2.16
N ILE A 591 -1.61 -35.98 1.03
CA ILE A 591 -2.95 -35.56 0.61
C ILE A 591 -3.64 -36.72 -0.09
N ASP A 592 -4.69 -37.24 0.55
CA ASP A 592 -5.43 -38.43 0.10
C ASP A 592 -6.73 -38.06 -0.63
N HIS A 593 -7.37 -36.96 -0.22
CA HIS A 593 -8.65 -36.50 -0.76
C HIS A 593 -8.55 -35.05 -1.23
N VAL A 594 -8.82 -34.83 -2.52
CA VAL A 594 -8.84 -33.50 -3.14
C VAL A 594 -10.25 -33.14 -3.61
N VAL A 595 -10.71 -31.95 -3.27
CA VAL A 595 -11.93 -31.34 -3.81
C VAL A 595 -11.57 -30.16 -4.72
N LEU A 596 -12.03 -30.23 -5.96
CA LEU A 596 -11.92 -29.20 -6.97
C LEU A 596 -13.27 -28.50 -7.15
N TYR A 597 -13.28 -27.18 -6.99
CA TYR A 597 -14.42 -26.32 -7.29
C TYR A 597 -14.16 -25.52 -8.57
N SER A 598 -15.13 -25.51 -9.49
CA SER A 598 -15.07 -24.68 -10.69
C SER A 598 -16.42 -24.11 -11.08
N ASP A 599 -16.39 -23.14 -11.99
CA ASP A 599 -17.56 -22.73 -12.75
C ASP A 599 -18.07 -23.86 -13.67
N THR A 600 -19.25 -23.66 -14.25
CA THR A 600 -19.84 -24.60 -15.19
C THR A 600 -19.46 -24.25 -16.62
N CYS A 601 -18.29 -24.70 -17.07
CA CYS A 601 -17.84 -24.47 -18.44
C CYS A 601 -17.61 -25.79 -19.21
N GLY A 602 -18.58 -26.15 -20.06
CA GLY A 602 -18.53 -27.40 -20.84
C GLY A 602 -17.29 -27.51 -21.75
N GLY A 603 -16.85 -26.41 -22.34
CA GLY A 603 -15.67 -26.39 -23.22
C GLY A 603 -14.33 -26.51 -22.49
N GLN A 604 -14.33 -26.35 -21.16
CA GLN A 604 -13.11 -26.22 -20.36
C GLN A 604 -12.99 -27.34 -19.32
N ASN A 605 -13.90 -27.38 -18.35
CA ASN A 605 -13.78 -28.24 -17.16
C ASN A 605 -14.89 -29.30 -17.04
N ARG A 606 -16.07 -29.09 -17.63
CA ARG A 606 -17.19 -30.03 -17.57
C ARG A 606 -17.31 -30.87 -18.83
N ASN A 607 -16.29 -31.68 -19.10
CA ASN A 607 -16.23 -32.56 -20.26
C ASN A 607 -15.43 -33.84 -19.97
N ALA A 608 -15.56 -34.81 -20.87
CA ALA A 608 -14.88 -36.10 -20.75
C ALA A 608 -13.34 -36.01 -20.80
N GLY A 609 -12.77 -34.97 -21.41
CA GLY A 609 -11.31 -34.75 -21.40
C GLY A 609 -10.81 -34.48 -19.98
N PHE A 610 -11.49 -33.55 -19.28
CA PHE A 610 -11.19 -33.24 -17.89
C PHE A 610 -11.43 -34.44 -16.96
N SER A 611 -12.53 -35.18 -17.15
CA SER A 611 -12.77 -36.41 -16.38
C SER A 611 -11.71 -37.49 -16.64
N ALA A 612 -11.21 -37.62 -17.87
CA ALA A 612 -10.12 -38.55 -18.17
C ALA A 612 -8.81 -38.15 -17.46
N MET A 613 -8.55 -36.84 -17.31
CA MET A 613 -7.45 -36.34 -16.50
C MET A 613 -7.61 -36.75 -15.03
N CYS A 614 -8.79 -36.54 -14.42
CA CYS A 614 -9.02 -36.93 -13.02
C CYS A 614 -8.88 -38.45 -12.80
N LEU A 615 -9.41 -39.27 -13.71
CA LEU A 615 -9.25 -40.73 -13.66
C LEU A 615 -7.78 -41.17 -13.79
N HIS A 616 -7.00 -40.48 -14.61
CA HIS A 616 -5.57 -40.71 -14.72
C HIS A 616 -4.83 -40.28 -13.45
N ALA A 617 -5.20 -39.13 -12.88
CA ALA A 617 -4.62 -38.60 -11.64
C ALA A 617 -4.81 -39.56 -10.45
N VAL A 618 -6.03 -40.03 -10.16
CA VAL A 618 -6.24 -41.00 -9.04
C VAL A 618 -5.50 -42.31 -9.24
N LYS A 619 -5.26 -42.70 -10.50
CA LYS A 619 -4.56 -43.93 -10.83
C LYS A 619 -3.05 -43.81 -10.58
N ASP A 620 -2.45 -42.69 -10.98
CA ASP A 620 -0.98 -42.56 -11.06
C ASP A 620 -0.38 -41.66 -9.95
N LEU A 621 -1.20 -40.85 -9.26
CA LEU A 621 -0.79 -40.01 -8.13
C LEU A 621 -1.14 -40.66 -6.78
N PRO A 622 -0.51 -40.25 -5.66
CA PRO A 622 -0.84 -40.70 -4.31
C PRO A 622 -2.14 -40.07 -3.77
N ILE A 623 -3.18 -39.98 -4.59
CA ILE A 623 -4.49 -39.41 -4.25
C ILE A 623 -5.54 -40.52 -4.39
N SER A 624 -6.30 -40.81 -3.34
CA SER A 624 -7.34 -41.85 -3.37
C SER A 624 -8.65 -41.32 -3.93
N ILE A 625 -9.02 -40.08 -3.62
CA ILE A 625 -10.31 -39.50 -4.02
C ILE A 625 -10.11 -38.10 -4.61
N ILE A 626 -10.71 -37.87 -5.79
CA ILE A 626 -10.90 -36.53 -6.36
C ILE A 626 -12.39 -36.27 -6.50
N ASP A 627 -12.87 -35.21 -5.88
CA ASP A 627 -14.23 -34.68 -6.05
C ASP A 627 -14.17 -33.41 -6.89
N HIS A 628 -14.91 -33.35 -7.98
CA HIS A 628 -15.09 -32.14 -8.79
C HIS A 628 -16.51 -31.64 -8.65
N LYS A 629 -16.67 -30.51 -7.95
CA LYS A 629 -17.95 -29.87 -7.63
C LYS A 629 -18.13 -28.60 -8.47
N PHE A 630 -19.32 -28.41 -9.04
CA PHE A 630 -19.63 -27.29 -9.93
C PHE A 630 -20.53 -26.26 -9.25
N MET A 631 -20.15 -24.98 -9.33
CA MET A 631 -20.93 -23.88 -8.79
C MET A 631 -22.09 -23.47 -9.72
N GLU A 632 -23.15 -22.88 -9.17
CA GLU A 632 -24.23 -22.31 -10.00
C GLU A 632 -23.74 -21.08 -10.79
N SER A 633 -23.99 -21.05 -12.10
CA SER A 633 -23.53 -19.97 -12.99
C SER A 633 -24.09 -18.61 -12.58
N GLY A 634 -23.25 -17.58 -12.56
CA GLY A 634 -23.61 -16.22 -12.09
C GLY A 634 -23.90 -16.12 -10.59
N HIS A 635 -23.56 -17.17 -9.84
CA HIS A 635 -23.59 -17.22 -8.38
C HIS A 635 -22.29 -17.73 -7.77
N SER A 636 -21.31 -18.06 -8.60
CA SER A 636 -19.93 -18.35 -8.26
C SER A 636 -19.36 -17.16 -7.47
N GLN A 637 -19.14 -17.37 -6.18
CA GLN A 637 -18.29 -16.52 -5.37
C GLN A 637 -17.00 -17.31 -5.17
N MET A 638 -16.11 -17.24 -6.16
CA MET A 638 -14.84 -17.97 -6.13
C MET A 638 -13.74 -17.07 -5.58
N GLU A 639 -12.83 -17.67 -4.84
CA GLU A 639 -11.66 -17.01 -4.29
C GLU A 639 -10.70 -16.57 -5.41
N CYS A 640 -10.74 -17.27 -6.55
CA CYS A 640 -10.08 -16.88 -7.79
C CYS A 640 -10.47 -15.48 -8.27
N ASP A 641 -11.74 -15.07 -8.16
CA ASP A 641 -12.19 -13.70 -8.52
C ASP A 641 -11.38 -12.63 -7.77
N SER A 642 -11.04 -12.91 -6.50
CA SER A 642 -10.30 -11.97 -5.66
C SER A 642 -8.84 -11.87 -6.10
N VAL A 643 -8.28 -12.96 -6.62
CA VAL A 643 -6.94 -12.98 -7.23
C VAL A 643 -6.94 -12.17 -8.52
N HIS A 644 -7.90 -12.40 -9.42
CA HIS A 644 -8.03 -11.64 -10.67
C HIS A 644 -8.25 -10.15 -10.42
N ALA A 645 -9.08 -9.78 -9.44
CA ALA A 645 -9.29 -8.39 -9.05
C ALA A 645 -8.00 -7.71 -8.52
N ALA A 646 -7.16 -8.46 -7.80
CA ALA A 646 -5.86 -7.97 -7.33
C ALA A 646 -4.90 -7.76 -8.51
N ILE A 647 -4.84 -8.71 -9.45
CA ILE A 647 -4.03 -8.61 -10.68
C ILE A 647 -4.49 -7.41 -11.53
N GLU A 648 -5.79 -7.25 -11.74
CA GLU A 648 -6.35 -6.13 -12.48
C GLU A 648 -5.98 -4.79 -11.83
N THR A 649 -6.05 -4.73 -10.50
CA THR A 649 -5.68 -3.53 -9.73
C THR A 649 -4.19 -3.21 -9.88
N ALA A 650 -3.31 -4.22 -9.81
CA ALA A 650 -1.87 -4.05 -10.02
C ALA A 650 -1.55 -3.59 -11.46
N ARG A 651 -2.34 -4.02 -12.44
CA ARG A 651 -2.17 -3.64 -13.86
C ARG A 651 -2.45 -2.16 -14.15
N LYS A 652 -3.38 -1.50 -13.44
CA LYS A 652 -3.94 -0.18 -13.82
C LYS A 652 -2.93 0.93 -14.15
N ASN A 653 -1.72 0.89 -13.61
CA ASN A 653 -0.70 1.91 -13.82
C ASN A 653 0.67 1.36 -14.28
N VAL A 654 0.74 0.08 -14.68
CA VAL A 654 2.01 -0.58 -15.03
C VAL A 654 1.97 -1.01 -16.49
N PRO A 655 2.70 -0.35 -17.41
CA PRO A 655 2.74 -0.77 -18.81
C PRO A 655 3.35 -2.17 -18.93
N VAL A 656 2.72 -3.04 -19.71
CA VAL A 656 3.15 -4.43 -19.94
C VAL A 656 3.37 -4.66 -21.42
N TYR A 657 4.62 -4.85 -21.84
CA TYR A 657 4.98 -5.00 -23.26
C TYR A 657 5.26 -6.44 -23.69
N SER A 658 5.32 -7.39 -22.77
CA SER A 658 5.52 -8.82 -23.05
C SER A 658 4.77 -9.68 -22.03
N PRO A 659 4.49 -10.97 -22.32
CA PRO A 659 3.89 -11.88 -21.35
C PRO A 659 4.72 -11.99 -20.06
N GLN A 660 6.05 -11.92 -20.15
CA GLN A 660 6.93 -11.91 -18.98
C GLN A 660 6.62 -10.77 -18.01
N GLY A 661 6.24 -9.59 -18.55
CA GLY A 661 5.82 -8.46 -17.73
C GLY A 661 4.56 -8.77 -16.92
N TYR A 662 3.62 -9.54 -17.48
CA TYR A 662 2.47 -10.03 -16.73
C TYR A 662 2.89 -11.01 -15.62
N TYR A 663 3.84 -11.91 -15.88
CA TYR A 663 4.26 -12.90 -14.89
C TYR A 663 4.87 -12.22 -13.65
N THR A 664 5.73 -11.22 -13.87
CA THR A 664 6.27 -10.39 -12.78
C THR A 664 5.17 -9.60 -12.08
N LEU A 665 4.25 -9.01 -12.83
CA LEU A 665 3.13 -8.25 -12.26
C LEU A 665 2.25 -9.11 -11.36
N VAL A 666 1.91 -10.33 -11.79
CA VAL A 666 1.09 -11.26 -11.01
C VAL A 666 1.80 -11.70 -9.74
N ARG A 667 3.12 -12.01 -9.80
CA ARG A 667 3.93 -12.31 -8.59
C ARG A 667 3.87 -11.17 -7.56
N MET A 668 3.82 -9.93 -8.04
CA MET A 668 3.79 -8.73 -7.19
C MET A 668 2.38 -8.23 -6.84
N ALA A 669 1.32 -8.81 -7.40
CA ALA A 669 -0.04 -8.29 -7.27
C ALA A 669 -0.57 -8.38 -5.83
N ARG A 670 -0.12 -9.37 -5.05
CA ARG A 670 -0.44 -9.52 -3.63
C ARG A 670 0.80 -9.42 -2.76
N LYS A 671 0.81 -8.44 -1.85
CA LYS A 671 1.93 -8.21 -0.90
C LYS A 671 2.06 -9.33 0.13
N THR A 672 0.93 -9.79 0.68
CA THR A 672 0.88 -10.81 1.73
C THR A 672 0.67 -12.19 1.13
N LYS A 673 1.67 -13.09 1.25
CA LYS A 673 1.74 -14.38 0.53
C LYS A 673 1.66 -14.17 -1.00
N PRO A 674 2.76 -13.80 -1.68
CA PRO A 674 2.79 -13.64 -3.13
C PRO A 674 2.17 -14.82 -3.88
N TYR A 675 1.61 -14.55 -5.05
CA TYR A 675 1.08 -15.61 -5.91
C TYR A 675 2.24 -16.39 -6.54
N GLU A 676 2.14 -17.72 -6.53
CA GLU A 676 3.08 -18.55 -7.26
C GLU A 676 2.73 -18.49 -8.74
N VAL A 677 3.68 -18.11 -9.59
CA VAL A 677 3.44 -18.00 -11.04
C VAL A 677 4.22 -19.09 -11.75
N ILE A 678 3.48 -20.00 -12.38
CA ILE A 678 3.98 -21.12 -13.17
C ILE A 678 3.86 -20.74 -14.65
N GLU A 679 5.00 -20.66 -15.33
CA GLU A 679 5.10 -20.32 -16.74
C GLU A 679 4.99 -21.62 -17.57
N LEU A 680 4.06 -21.66 -18.52
CA LEU A 680 3.82 -22.84 -19.35
C LEU A 680 4.21 -22.58 -20.81
N GLY A 681 4.96 -23.51 -21.38
CA GLY A 681 5.26 -23.57 -22.81
C GLY A 681 4.43 -24.62 -23.54
N HIS A 682 4.45 -24.58 -24.87
CA HIS A 682 3.72 -25.54 -25.73
C HIS A 682 4.04 -27.01 -25.43
N ALA A 683 5.27 -27.29 -24.99
CA ALA A 683 5.73 -28.63 -24.67
C ALA A 683 5.16 -29.21 -23.37
N ASP A 684 4.57 -28.36 -22.52
CA ASP A 684 3.98 -28.75 -21.24
C ASP A 684 2.55 -29.29 -21.39
N PHE A 685 1.84 -28.89 -22.44
CA PHE A 685 0.43 -29.24 -22.61
C PHE A 685 0.23 -30.69 -23.03
N LEU A 686 -0.74 -31.35 -22.38
CA LEU A 686 -1.09 -32.75 -22.60
C LEU A 686 -2.46 -32.91 -23.24
N ASP A 687 -2.59 -33.89 -24.14
CA ASP A 687 -3.83 -34.18 -24.86
C ASP A 687 -4.74 -35.17 -24.10
N PHE A 688 -5.45 -34.63 -23.11
CA PHE A 688 -6.47 -35.39 -22.38
C PHE A 688 -7.73 -35.67 -23.20
N LYS A 689 -7.96 -34.96 -24.30
CA LYS A 689 -9.09 -35.23 -25.20
C LYS A 689 -8.87 -36.57 -25.90
N SER A 690 -7.69 -36.79 -26.47
CA SER A 690 -7.30 -38.08 -27.05
C SER A 690 -7.25 -39.20 -26.00
N LEU A 691 -6.78 -38.90 -24.78
CA LEU A 691 -6.83 -39.88 -23.68
C LEU A 691 -8.28 -40.33 -23.41
N SER A 692 -9.22 -39.38 -23.31
CA SER A 692 -10.64 -39.69 -23.08
C SER A 692 -11.27 -40.53 -24.19
N GLN A 693 -10.79 -40.43 -25.43
CA GLN A 693 -11.28 -41.25 -26.55
C GLN A 693 -10.81 -42.69 -26.42
N GLN A 694 -9.62 -42.90 -25.85
CA GLN A 694 -9.01 -44.21 -25.69
C GLN A 694 -9.49 -44.92 -24.43
N THR A 695 -9.68 -44.19 -23.32
CA THR A 695 -10.00 -44.76 -22.00
C THR A 695 -11.49 -44.81 -21.69
N MET A 696 -12.27 -43.82 -22.14
CA MET A 696 -13.71 -43.71 -21.85
C MET A 696 -14.56 -44.11 -23.06
N ARG A 697 -14.88 -45.39 -23.20
CA ARG A 697 -15.74 -45.93 -24.27
C ARG A 697 -17.21 -45.59 -24.09
N ASN A 698 -17.69 -45.58 -22.85
CA ASN A 698 -19.05 -45.18 -22.51
C ASN A 698 -19.03 -43.80 -21.86
N LYS A 699 -19.83 -42.88 -22.42
CA LYS A 699 -19.99 -41.50 -21.94
C LYS A 699 -21.46 -41.11 -21.84
N THR A 700 -22.38 -42.01 -22.17
CA THR A 700 -23.78 -41.65 -22.44
C THR A 700 -24.76 -42.37 -21.56
N LYS A 701 -24.43 -43.56 -21.06
CA LYS A 701 -25.33 -44.36 -20.22
C LYS A 701 -24.73 -44.65 -18.85
N ASP A 702 -25.50 -44.46 -17.79
CA ASP A 702 -25.13 -44.92 -16.46
C ASP A 702 -25.26 -46.45 -16.33
N SER A 703 -24.89 -46.99 -15.16
CA SER A 703 -24.98 -48.42 -14.83
C SER A 703 -26.40 -48.98 -14.85
N GLU A 704 -27.42 -48.13 -14.69
CA GLU A 704 -28.84 -48.50 -14.71
C GLU A 704 -29.47 -48.37 -16.11
N GLY A 705 -28.69 -47.90 -17.10
CA GLY A 705 -29.13 -47.69 -18.48
C GLY A 705 -29.75 -46.32 -18.75
N GLY A 706 -29.80 -45.44 -17.75
CA GLY A 706 -30.23 -44.05 -17.84
C GLY A 706 -29.26 -43.18 -18.64
N SER A 707 -29.76 -42.09 -19.22
CA SER A 707 -28.96 -41.20 -20.07
C SER A 707 -28.22 -40.14 -19.24
N VAL A 708 -26.90 -40.06 -19.39
CA VAL A 708 -26.04 -39.14 -18.63
C VAL A 708 -26.02 -37.75 -19.24
N ARG A 709 -26.52 -36.77 -18.50
CA ARG A 709 -26.59 -35.36 -18.89
C ARG A 709 -25.43 -34.57 -18.30
N TRP A 710 -24.26 -34.65 -18.94
CA TRP A 710 -23.02 -33.98 -18.49
C TRP A 710 -23.19 -32.51 -18.06
N GLN A 711 -23.96 -31.73 -18.81
CA GLN A 711 -24.16 -30.30 -18.52
C GLN A 711 -25.03 -30.03 -17.28
N LYS A 712 -25.69 -31.04 -16.72
CA LYS A 712 -26.51 -30.92 -15.50
C LYS A 712 -25.80 -31.45 -14.25
N ILE A 713 -24.69 -32.17 -14.41
CA ILE A 713 -23.96 -32.76 -13.29
C ILE A 713 -23.40 -31.64 -12.40
N LYS A 714 -23.56 -31.80 -11.09
CA LYS A 714 -23.09 -30.85 -10.07
C LYS A 714 -21.93 -31.37 -9.24
N TRP A 715 -21.79 -32.69 -9.15
CA TRP A 715 -20.69 -33.34 -8.44
C TRP A 715 -20.26 -34.58 -9.23
N MET A 716 -18.97 -34.66 -9.58
CA MET A 716 -18.32 -35.88 -10.06
C MET A 716 -17.27 -36.35 -9.05
N ARG A 717 -17.23 -37.64 -8.76
CA ARG A 717 -16.27 -38.29 -7.88
C ARG A 717 -15.49 -39.35 -8.65
N TYR A 718 -14.18 -39.32 -8.45
CA TYR A 718 -13.21 -40.25 -9.01
C TYR A 718 -12.46 -40.91 -7.86
N THR A 719 -12.39 -42.24 -7.86
CA THR A 719 -11.73 -42.98 -6.78
C THR A 719 -10.68 -43.94 -7.32
N LYS A 720 -9.63 -44.17 -6.52
CA LYS A 720 -8.50 -45.03 -6.86
C LYS A 720 -8.88 -46.52 -6.86
N GLU A 721 -9.85 -46.90 -6.03
CA GLU A 721 -10.37 -48.27 -5.97
C GLU A 721 -11.08 -48.64 -7.28
N ASN A 722 -11.79 -47.69 -7.88
CA ASN A 722 -12.59 -47.88 -9.09
C ASN A 722 -12.20 -46.88 -10.20
N PRO A 723 -10.99 -46.99 -10.79
CA PRO A 723 -10.44 -46.01 -11.75
C PRO A 723 -11.11 -46.08 -13.14
N ARG A 724 -12.23 -46.81 -13.26
CA ARG A 724 -13.04 -46.95 -14.48
C ARG A 724 -14.49 -46.55 -14.28
N CYS A 725 -14.81 -46.01 -13.10
CA CYS A 725 -16.14 -45.53 -12.77
C CYS A 725 -16.04 -44.04 -12.45
N ILE A 726 -17.02 -43.29 -12.94
CA ILE A 726 -17.26 -41.91 -12.49
C ILE A 726 -18.55 -41.94 -11.71
N GLN A 727 -18.46 -41.62 -10.43
CA GLN A 727 -19.65 -41.41 -9.60
C GLN A 727 -20.12 -39.98 -9.81
N PHE A 728 -21.42 -39.74 -9.98
CA PHE A 728 -21.92 -38.38 -10.20
C PHE A 728 -23.30 -38.12 -9.57
N LYS A 729 -23.61 -36.84 -9.34
CA LYS A 729 -24.91 -36.38 -8.83
C LYS A 729 -25.44 -35.19 -9.63
N TYR A 730 -26.76 -35.10 -9.77
CA TYR A 730 -27.43 -33.92 -10.32
C TYR A 730 -27.81 -32.93 -9.23
N GLU A 731 -28.18 -33.43 -8.05
CA GLU A 731 -28.42 -32.63 -6.85
C GLU A 731 -27.55 -33.08 -5.68
N MET A 732 -27.23 -32.17 -4.75
CA MET A 732 -26.31 -32.48 -3.64
C MET A 732 -26.91 -33.50 -2.66
N SER A 733 -28.24 -33.53 -2.53
CA SER A 733 -29.01 -34.42 -1.65
C SER A 733 -29.22 -35.83 -2.21
N GLU A 734 -28.96 -36.06 -3.50
CA GLU A 734 -29.15 -37.36 -4.14
C GLU A 734 -28.03 -38.36 -3.81
N GLU A 735 -28.28 -39.64 -4.05
CA GLU A 735 -27.24 -40.67 -4.05
C GLU A 735 -26.39 -40.59 -5.34
N PHE A 736 -25.20 -41.19 -5.31
CA PHE A 736 -24.32 -41.20 -6.49
C PHE A 736 -24.83 -42.18 -7.54
N HIS A 737 -25.09 -41.68 -8.74
CA HIS A 737 -25.18 -42.51 -9.94
C HIS A 737 -23.77 -42.94 -10.38
N VAL A 738 -23.67 -44.10 -11.03
CA VAL A 738 -22.38 -44.64 -11.48
C VAL A 738 -22.34 -44.69 -13.00
N LEU A 739 -21.32 -44.08 -13.59
CA LEU A 739 -20.99 -44.18 -15.00
C LEU A 739 -19.74 -45.06 -15.16
N GLU A 740 -19.93 -46.29 -15.65
CA GLU A 740 -18.82 -47.15 -16.05
C GLU A 740 -18.27 -46.71 -17.41
N VAL A 741 -17.03 -46.20 -17.44
CA VAL A 741 -16.45 -45.60 -18.64
C VAL A 741 -15.69 -46.59 -19.53
N GLY A 742 -15.29 -47.76 -19.02
CA GLY A 742 -14.52 -48.75 -19.80
C GLY A 742 -14.61 -50.19 -19.29
N LYS A 743 -14.32 -51.18 -20.16
CA LYS A 743 -14.38 -52.62 -19.84
C LYS A 743 -13.14 -53.13 -19.08
N GLN A 744 -13.24 -54.26 -18.37
CA GLN A 744 -12.09 -54.96 -17.77
C GLN A 744 -11.02 -55.31 -18.83
N LYS A 745 -9.74 -55.14 -18.47
CA LYS A 745 -8.59 -55.50 -19.33
C LYS A 745 -8.56 -57.01 -19.58
N THR A 746 -8.35 -57.41 -20.84
CA THR A 746 -7.67 -58.66 -21.17
C THR A 746 -6.17 -58.51 -20.85
N ARG A 747 -5.54 -59.58 -20.33
CA ARG A 747 -4.09 -59.58 -19.99
C ARG A 747 -3.26 -59.10 -21.18
N GLY A 748 -2.45 -58.05 -20.99
CA GLY A 748 -1.48 -57.56 -22.00
C GLY A 748 -1.60 -56.10 -22.46
N SER A 749 -2.61 -55.32 -22.02
CA SER A 749 -2.71 -53.90 -22.40
C SER A 749 -1.69 -53.03 -21.65
N HIS A 750 -0.77 -52.37 -22.37
CA HIS A 750 0.11 -51.31 -21.85
C HIS A 750 -0.71 -50.17 -21.20
N ALA A 751 -0.11 -49.46 -20.24
CA ALA A 751 -0.70 -48.26 -19.67
C ALA A 751 -0.78 -47.16 -20.74
N ILE A 752 -1.95 -46.54 -20.90
CA ILE A 752 -2.14 -45.45 -21.86
C ILE A 752 -1.81 -44.15 -21.14
N GLU A 753 -0.73 -43.50 -21.56
CA GLU A 753 -0.31 -42.21 -21.03
C GLU A 753 -0.80 -41.06 -21.94
N PRO A 754 -1.07 -39.87 -21.36
CA PRO A 754 -1.42 -38.70 -22.14
C PRO A 754 -0.22 -38.27 -23.02
N LYS A 755 -0.49 -38.05 -24.30
CA LYS A 755 0.51 -37.53 -25.25
C LYS A 755 0.62 -36.01 -25.11
N LYS A 756 1.70 -35.43 -25.63
CA LYS A 756 1.80 -33.97 -25.79
C LYS A 756 0.71 -33.46 -26.73
N LEU A 757 0.11 -32.33 -26.39
CA LEU A 757 -0.93 -31.68 -27.18
C LEU A 757 -0.36 -31.11 -28.47
N ASN A 758 0.77 -30.40 -28.38
CA ASN A 758 1.45 -29.78 -29.51
C ASN A 758 2.93 -30.18 -29.50
N ASN A 759 3.43 -30.67 -30.65
CA ASN A 759 4.86 -30.95 -30.82
C ASN A 759 5.69 -29.70 -31.15
N SER A 760 5.01 -28.63 -31.60
CA SER A 760 5.58 -27.33 -31.94
C SER A 760 4.63 -26.22 -31.53
N PRO A 761 5.08 -24.96 -31.35
CA PRO A 761 4.20 -23.85 -31.01
C PRO A 761 3.05 -23.70 -32.04
N PRO A 762 1.79 -23.56 -31.61
CA PRO A 762 0.61 -23.48 -32.50
C PRO A 762 0.59 -22.25 -33.43
N GLY A 763 1.45 -21.26 -33.17
CA GLY A 763 1.56 -20.04 -33.96
C GLY A 763 0.46 -19.01 -33.64
N ILE A 764 0.75 -17.74 -33.91
CA ILE A 764 -0.16 -16.61 -33.70
C ILE A 764 -0.81 -16.17 -35.00
N SER A 765 -2.00 -15.59 -34.96
CA SER A 765 -2.68 -15.08 -36.15
C SER A 765 -1.77 -14.12 -36.95
N ALA A 766 -1.64 -14.35 -38.26
CA ALA A 766 -0.83 -13.52 -39.17
C ALA A 766 -1.19 -12.02 -39.13
N LEU A 767 -2.44 -11.70 -38.79
CA LEU A 767 -2.95 -10.32 -38.65
C LEU A 767 -2.38 -9.58 -37.43
N LYS A 768 -1.67 -10.28 -36.53
CA LYS A 768 -0.96 -9.70 -35.37
C LYS A 768 0.49 -9.28 -35.71
N LYS A 769 0.94 -9.42 -36.96
CA LYS A 769 2.25 -8.91 -37.42
C LYS A 769 2.39 -7.39 -37.27
N ASN A 770 1.28 -6.64 -37.20
CA ASN A 770 1.29 -5.19 -36.92
C ASN A 770 1.91 -4.82 -35.57
N LEU A 771 2.11 -5.78 -34.65
CA LEU A 771 2.83 -5.58 -33.40
C LEU A 771 4.32 -5.22 -33.61
N LEU A 772 4.95 -5.74 -34.68
CA LEU A 772 6.32 -5.36 -35.06
C LEU A 772 6.38 -3.88 -35.45
N THR A 773 5.37 -3.38 -36.15
CA THR A 773 5.26 -1.98 -36.57
C THR A 773 5.16 -1.04 -35.37
N LEU A 774 4.57 -1.49 -34.26
CA LEU A 774 4.51 -0.74 -32.99
C LEU A 774 5.85 -0.65 -32.27
N CYS A 775 6.76 -1.60 -32.50
CA CYS A 775 8.14 -1.50 -32.03
C CYS A 775 8.89 -0.45 -32.85
N THR A 776 8.70 -0.42 -34.17
CA THR A 776 9.36 0.55 -35.06
C THR A 776 8.88 1.99 -34.88
N ASN A 777 7.62 2.20 -34.48
CA ASN A 777 7.05 3.54 -34.27
C ASN A 777 7.22 4.07 -32.83
N GLY A 778 7.93 3.34 -31.96
CA GLY A 778 8.23 3.75 -30.58
C GLY A 778 7.09 3.56 -29.56
N SER A 779 5.95 2.97 -29.96
CA SER A 779 4.85 2.69 -29.01
C SER A 779 5.16 1.52 -28.07
N ILE A 780 6.03 0.61 -28.51
CA ILE A 780 6.64 -0.47 -27.72
C ILE A 780 8.15 -0.21 -27.68
N PRO A 781 8.82 -0.30 -26.53
CA PRO A 781 10.27 -0.13 -26.45
C PRO A 781 11.00 -1.13 -27.37
N SER A 782 12.05 -0.66 -28.04
CA SER A 782 12.83 -1.45 -29.01
C SER A 782 13.46 -2.72 -28.42
N SER A 783 13.66 -2.76 -27.09
CA SER A 783 14.13 -3.94 -26.36
C SER A 783 13.21 -5.17 -26.49
N TYR A 784 11.95 -5.00 -26.89
CA TYR A 784 11.00 -6.10 -27.09
C TYR A 784 10.91 -6.59 -28.54
N LEU A 785 11.68 -6.00 -29.46
CA LEU A 785 11.63 -6.35 -30.88
C LEU A 785 11.91 -7.84 -31.12
N ASP A 786 12.96 -8.37 -30.51
CA ASP A 786 13.39 -9.77 -30.69
C ASP A 786 12.29 -10.76 -30.26
N PHE A 787 11.61 -10.47 -29.16
CA PHE A 787 10.47 -11.27 -28.69
C PHE A 787 9.37 -11.32 -29.76
N TYR A 788 8.94 -10.16 -30.29
CA TYR A 788 7.88 -10.11 -31.29
C TYR A 788 8.31 -10.74 -32.63
N GLN A 789 9.60 -10.71 -32.98
CA GLN A 789 10.14 -11.40 -34.15
C GLN A 789 10.16 -12.93 -33.98
N SER A 790 10.35 -13.43 -32.76
CA SER A 790 10.36 -14.87 -32.50
C SER A 790 8.98 -15.54 -32.60
N LEU A 791 7.89 -14.75 -32.59
CA LEU A 791 6.52 -15.29 -32.65
C LEU A 791 6.23 -15.84 -34.05
N LYS A 792 6.04 -17.17 -34.13
CA LYS A 792 5.65 -17.84 -35.38
C LYS A 792 4.23 -17.47 -35.77
N ALA A 793 4.00 -17.10 -37.02
CA ALA A 793 2.65 -16.92 -37.54
C ALA A 793 2.02 -18.29 -37.84
N SER A 794 0.76 -18.48 -37.50
CA SER A 794 -0.04 -19.60 -38.01
C SER A 794 -0.25 -19.39 -39.52
N GLU A 795 -0.05 -20.43 -40.32
CA GLU A 795 -0.37 -20.45 -41.76
C GLU A 795 -1.85 -20.20 -42.04
#